data_AF-A0A6V8KYH9-F1
#
_entry.id   AF-A0A6V8KYH9-F1
#
_cell.length_a   1.000
_cell.length_b   1.000
_cell.length_c   1.000
_cell.angle_alpha   90.00
_cell.angle_beta   90.00
_cell.angle_gamma   90.00
#
_symmetry.space_group_name_H-M   'P 1'
#
loop_
_entity.id
_entity.type
_entity.pdbx_description
1 polymer ?
#
loop_
_entity_poly.entity_id
_entity_poly.type
_entity_poly.pdbx_seq_one_letter_code
_entity_poly.pdbx_strand_id
1 'polypeptide(L)'
;MLVRRPDGTSFVSALNCGTSCVIDTRVLPSGGTYTIFLDPQSGYTGSLMVRIYDVPADVAVSVSPGGDGVTAAISTPGQNAVISFAGTAGQRVYFAFTSGTFGASSYATVTVRAPDGSTFVSAINCGTSCAIDTRTLTVDGTYTILLDPASFRTGALTAQVYDVPADPTATATPGGPAVPVATGTPGQNATVTFGATAGQRISIQLSASTYGSSSSAAYASVVRPDGTTLVSSTGFGTSGVLLGPVAIPGDGTYTLLLNPSGAAVGGVTVQVFDTVNVTFATTVGGPAITATTTVPGQNATVTFDGLAGQRVAVRVAGSTYGSSSGSLYASLTAPDGTTLVGSTGVGSGGLFFDARTLTADGTYTLSLDPQGVLTGSVLVEVVAVPVDSAVTLDLDGTAVTAATTVPGQNATATFSGTAGQRVSLRFTSGVGSVYGQVTNPDGTILRARWYVGSSDFVEPLTLPADGVYTVLLDPTGSALGSMGVQAWSVPADLTATATTDGTATTVTPAVPGQNAVITFSGTAGQRLSLRFSGTASSYVAVKNPDGTDLRARWYVGTADFVDPITLPATGTYRVQIDPSTYAVGTMTLQVYDVPADPGYAATVSGPPVTPTVTVPGQNATVTFTGTAGQRLSLRFASGTASVYAAVKNPDGTDLRARWYVGASGFVDPITLAATGTYTLLIDPSGAAVGSITVQLYDVPADLTAAAAVDGTPTEVNIGTPGQNGTVTFPASAGTRVYVVLDAVAFPSGYSVVALRDPAGTSLTSTYLYDAGDQATLGPVTLATTGTHQVTINPSGSSAGAVRVRIFDATAPRPCRSRRAARPFPSPPPGRARSPRRRSPGRSASGSASWYPARTSSRARRQPPTWPRSSPPPASPSTPGPPTRPQTGCWAR
;
A
#
# COMPACT_ATOMS: atom_id res chain seq x y z
N MET A 1 9.68 -3.40 72.94
CA MET A 1 8.90 -4.48 73.61
C MET A 1 9.87 -5.40 74.32
N LEU A 2 9.52 -5.88 75.52
CA LEU A 2 10.22 -6.98 76.21
C LEU A 2 9.19 -7.92 76.85
N VAL A 3 9.60 -9.12 77.23
CA VAL A 3 8.73 -10.08 77.93
C VAL A 3 9.37 -10.45 79.26
N ARG A 4 8.60 -10.40 80.35
CA ARG A 4 9.03 -10.80 81.70
C ARG A 4 8.43 -12.15 82.09
N ARG A 5 9.20 -12.92 82.86
CA ARG A 5 8.77 -14.15 83.54
C ARG A 5 7.82 -13.84 84.71
N PRO A 6 7.14 -14.84 85.30
CA PRO A 6 6.31 -14.67 86.49
C PRO A 6 7.07 -14.14 87.73
N ASP A 7 8.39 -14.35 87.79
CA ASP A 7 9.29 -13.80 88.83
C ASP A 7 9.72 -12.33 88.58
N GLY A 8 9.27 -11.72 87.49
CA GLY A 8 9.59 -10.34 87.09
C GLY A 8 10.92 -10.16 86.34
N THR A 9 11.74 -11.21 86.23
CA THR A 9 12.99 -11.19 85.43
C THR A 9 12.71 -11.21 83.93
N SER A 10 13.71 -10.90 83.10
CA SER A 10 13.55 -10.91 81.64
C SER A 10 13.45 -12.35 81.10
N PHE A 11 12.44 -12.59 80.27
CA PHE A 11 12.32 -13.78 79.43
C PHE A 11 12.82 -13.48 78.01
N VAL A 12 12.39 -12.36 77.44
CA VAL A 12 12.88 -11.84 76.16
C VAL A 12 13.36 -10.41 76.38
N SER A 13 14.58 -10.12 75.94
CA SER A 13 15.22 -8.80 76.02
C SER A 13 14.49 -7.74 75.18
N ALA A 14 14.83 -6.46 75.38
CA ALA A 14 14.21 -5.36 74.66
C ALA A 14 14.43 -5.44 73.14
N LEU A 15 13.36 -5.80 72.42
CA LEU A 15 13.25 -5.78 70.97
C LEU A 15 12.67 -4.43 70.53
N ASN A 16 13.33 -3.75 69.58
CA ASN A 16 12.73 -2.60 68.90
C ASN A 16 11.74 -3.11 67.85
N CYS A 17 10.54 -2.52 67.82
CA CYS A 17 9.40 -3.09 67.10
C CYS A 17 8.76 -2.19 66.03
N GLY A 18 9.28 -0.97 65.82
CA GLY A 18 8.86 -0.09 64.72
C GLY A 18 7.34 -0.06 64.48
N THR A 19 6.93 -0.47 63.28
CA THR A 19 5.52 -0.71 62.90
C THR A 19 5.07 -2.16 63.12
N SER A 20 5.98 -3.12 63.10
CA SER A 20 5.72 -4.53 63.45
C SER A 20 7.02 -5.27 63.80
N CYS A 21 6.89 -6.32 64.61
CA CYS A 21 7.97 -7.24 64.96
C CYS A 21 7.40 -8.63 65.29
N VAL A 22 8.28 -9.64 65.27
CA VAL A 22 7.97 -10.99 65.75
C VAL A 22 9.01 -11.36 66.81
N ILE A 23 8.54 -11.97 67.91
CA ILE A 23 9.40 -12.77 68.78
C ILE A 23 9.31 -14.19 68.24
N ASP A 24 10.43 -14.71 67.76
CA ASP A 24 10.58 -16.10 67.31
C ASP A 24 10.34 -17.08 68.47
N THR A 25 9.94 -18.32 68.16
CA THR A 25 9.38 -19.31 69.11
C THR A 25 10.31 -19.55 70.31
N ARG A 26 9.75 -19.48 71.52
CA ARG A 26 10.47 -19.74 72.78
C ARG A 26 9.70 -20.67 73.70
N VAL A 27 10.37 -21.73 74.15
CA VAL A 27 9.88 -22.59 75.24
C VAL A 27 9.83 -21.77 76.54
N LEU A 28 8.66 -21.75 77.19
CA LEU A 28 8.48 -21.11 78.50
C LEU A 28 9.17 -21.97 79.60
N PRO A 29 10.14 -21.44 80.36
CA PRO A 29 10.92 -22.24 81.32
C PRO A 29 10.13 -22.63 82.58
N SER A 30 8.98 -22.01 82.83
CA SER A 30 8.08 -22.31 83.94
C SER A 30 6.64 -21.90 83.59
N GLY A 31 5.65 -22.53 84.24
CA GLY A 31 4.27 -22.04 84.22
C GLY A 31 4.11 -20.70 84.99
N GLY A 32 2.98 -20.04 84.79
CA GLY A 32 2.61 -18.77 85.43
C GLY A 32 2.35 -17.63 84.44
N THR A 33 2.00 -16.45 84.96
CA THR A 33 1.69 -15.27 84.14
C THR A 33 2.96 -14.57 83.64
N TYR A 34 3.16 -14.53 82.32
CA TYR A 34 4.22 -13.74 81.69
C TYR A 34 3.68 -12.36 81.30
N THR A 35 4.49 -11.32 81.50
CA THR A 35 4.09 -9.93 81.24
C THR A 35 4.82 -9.38 80.02
N ILE A 36 4.07 -9.07 78.96
CA ILE A 36 4.59 -8.33 77.80
C ILE A 36 4.59 -6.84 78.14
N PHE A 37 5.76 -6.21 78.13
CA PHE A 37 5.94 -4.79 78.41
C PHE A 37 6.24 -4.04 77.11
N LEU A 38 5.41 -3.02 76.83
CA LEU A 38 5.57 -2.12 75.71
C LEU A 38 6.12 -0.79 76.23
N ASP A 39 7.24 -0.39 75.66
CA ASP A 39 7.98 0.83 76.01
C ASP A 39 8.06 1.68 74.73
N PRO A 40 7.23 2.73 74.59
CA PRO A 40 7.28 3.63 73.44
C PRO A 40 8.54 4.49 73.52
N GLN A 41 9.36 4.48 72.46
CA GLN A 41 10.58 5.26 72.45
C GLN A 41 10.25 6.78 72.45
N SER A 42 10.87 7.53 73.35
CA SER A 42 10.68 8.99 73.46
C SER A 42 9.20 9.38 73.67
N GLY A 43 8.67 10.32 72.88
CA GLY A 43 7.30 10.82 73.00
C GLY A 43 6.27 10.15 72.07
N TYR A 44 6.60 9.03 71.42
CA TYR A 44 5.69 8.39 70.47
C TYR A 44 4.50 7.73 71.19
N THR A 45 3.30 7.94 70.66
CA THR A 45 2.06 7.31 71.14
C THR A 45 1.39 6.54 70.00
N GLY A 46 0.63 5.51 70.34
CA GLY A 46 -0.03 4.62 69.38
C GLY A 46 -0.53 3.34 70.04
N SER A 47 -1.08 2.43 69.23
CA SER A 47 -1.50 1.10 69.66
C SER A 47 -0.72 0.01 68.93
N LEU A 48 -0.49 -1.11 69.61
CA LEU A 48 0.10 -2.32 69.03
C LEU A 48 -0.88 -3.48 69.23
N MET A 49 -1.24 -4.17 68.15
CA MET A 49 -1.99 -5.42 68.27
C MET A 49 -1.01 -6.55 68.61
N VAL A 50 -1.05 -7.00 69.87
CA VAL A 50 -0.29 -8.17 70.30
C VAL A 50 -1.13 -9.42 70.07
N ARG A 51 -0.60 -10.38 69.29
CA ARG A 51 -1.13 -11.73 69.17
C ARG A 51 -0.08 -12.70 69.70
N ILE A 52 -0.48 -13.50 70.69
CA ILE A 52 0.29 -14.67 71.16
C ILE A 52 -0.27 -15.89 70.42
N TYR A 53 0.62 -16.77 69.99
CA TYR A 53 0.30 -18.09 69.48
C TYR A 53 0.82 -19.13 70.47
N ASP A 54 -0.02 -20.12 70.79
CA ASP A 54 0.46 -21.37 71.39
C ASP A 54 1.05 -22.20 70.24
N VAL A 55 2.36 -22.46 70.28
CA VAL A 55 3.09 -23.07 69.17
C VAL A 55 3.19 -24.58 69.43
N PRO A 56 2.44 -25.42 68.69
CA PRO A 56 2.55 -26.87 68.82
C PRO A 56 3.90 -27.36 68.31
N ALA A 57 4.26 -28.60 68.64
CA ALA A 57 5.45 -29.25 68.11
C ALA A 57 5.50 -29.22 66.57
N ASP A 58 6.71 -29.19 66.01
CA ASP A 58 6.94 -29.12 64.57
C ASP A 58 6.25 -30.26 63.80
N VAL A 59 5.81 -29.95 62.58
CA VAL A 59 5.09 -30.90 61.72
C VAL A 59 6.05 -31.98 61.23
N ALA A 60 6.06 -33.12 61.90
CA ALA A 60 6.82 -34.29 61.50
C ALA A 60 6.07 -35.09 60.42
N VAL A 61 6.70 -35.26 59.25
CA VAL A 61 6.25 -36.15 58.18
C VAL A 61 7.44 -36.96 57.66
N SER A 62 7.18 -38.05 56.93
CA SER A 62 8.21 -38.85 56.28
C SER A 62 7.98 -38.95 54.78
N VAL A 63 9.07 -38.96 54.01
CA VAL A 63 9.10 -39.20 52.56
C VAL A 63 10.09 -40.31 52.26
N SER A 64 9.81 -41.11 51.23
CA SER A 64 10.73 -42.15 50.75
C SER A 64 11.39 -41.68 49.45
N PRO A 65 12.72 -41.82 49.27
CA PRO A 65 13.36 -41.59 47.99
C PRO A 65 12.70 -42.45 46.88
N GLY A 66 12.31 -41.81 45.78
CA GLY A 66 11.58 -42.46 44.68
C GLY A 66 10.07 -42.66 44.92
N GLY A 67 9.54 -42.23 46.07
CA GLY A 67 8.10 -42.25 46.37
C GLY A 67 7.36 -40.99 45.93
N ASP A 68 6.05 -40.95 46.21
CA ASP A 68 5.22 -39.76 46.01
C ASP A 68 5.64 -38.60 46.93
N GLY A 69 5.41 -37.36 46.48
CA GLY A 69 5.70 -36.16 47.25
C GLY A 69 4.74 -35.98 48.43
N VAL A 70 5.27 -35.59 49.59
CA VAL A 70 4.49 -35.37 50.82
C VAL A 70 4.36 -33.89 51.14
N THR A 71 3.17 -33.47 51.56
CA THR A 71 2.89 -32.06 51.87
C THR A 71 3.04 -31.80 53.36
N ALA A 72 4.08 -31.05 53.73
CA ALA A 72 4.19 -30.47 55.05
C ALA A 72 3.32 -29.20 55.12
N ALA A 73 2.34 -29.16 56.03
CA ALA A 73 1.40 -28.04 56.17
C ALA A 73 1.48 -27.42 57.57
N ILE A 74 2.03 -26.21 57.63
CA ILE A 74 2.26 -25.44 58.85
C ILE A 74 1.09 -24.46 59.02
N SER A 75 0.27 -24.70 60.05
CA SER A 75 -0.97 -23.94 60.31
C SER A 75 -0.83 -22.89 61.42
N THR A 76 0.23 -22.97 62.25
CA THR A 76 0.49 -22.03 63.34
C THR A 76 1.76 -21.21 63.08
N PRO A 77 1.71 -19.87 63.19
CA PRO A 77 2.90 -19.01 63.11
C PRO A 77 3.97 -19.39 64.14
N GLY A 78 5.22 -19.54 63.68
CA GLY A 78 6.37 -19.93 64.52
C GLY A 78 6.57 -21.45 64.69
N GLN A 79 5.70 -22.28 64.11
CA GLN A 79 5.90 -23.73 63.99
C GLN A 79 6.71 -24.03 62.71
N ASN A 80 7.63 -25.01 62.76
CA ASN A 80 8.35 -25.50 61.59
C ASN A 80 7.79 -26.85 61.10
N ALA A 81 8.36 -27.39 60.03
CA ALA A 81 8.14 -28.78 59.65
C ALA A 81 9.46 -29.52 59.44
N VAL A 82 9.46 -30.80 59.81
CA VAL A 82 10.61 -31.71 59.65
C VAL A 82 10.16 -32.88 58.78
N ILE A 83 10.55 -32.87 57.51
CA ILE A 83 10.33 -33.98 56.59
C ILE A 83 11.54 -34.91 56.69
N SER A 84 11.33 -36.12 57.22
CA SER A 84 12.37 -37.12 57.41
C SER A 84 12.42 -38.10 56.23
N PHE A 85 13.61 -38.57 55.84
CA PHE A 85 13.76 -39.66 54.89
C PHE A 85 14.93 -40.58 55.27
N ALA A 86 14.77 -41.88 55.05
CA ALA A 86 15.88 -42.82 55.14
C ALA A 86 16.71 -42.76 53.85
N GLY A 87 18.03 -42.74 53.97
CA GLY A 87 18.94 -42.80 52.84
C GLY A 87 20.22 -43.58 53.16
N THR A 88 20.91 -44.04 52.12
CA THR A 88 22.14 -44.84 52.25
C THR A 88 23.37 -44.14 51.69
N ALA A 89 24.55 -44.45 52.21
CA ALA A 89 25.81 -43.90 51.74
C ALA A 89 26.05 -44.24 50.26
N GLY A 90 26.39 -43.23 49.45
CA GLY A 90 26.54 -43.37 48.00
C GLY A 90 25.24 -43.27 47.19
N GLN A 91 24.06 -43.25 47.82
CA GLN A 91 22.79 -42.99 47.13
C GLN A 91 22.79 -41.56 46.56
N ARG A 92 22.28 -41.39 45.34
CA ARG A 92 22.07 -40.07 44.73
C ARG A 92 20.61 -39.66 44.88
N VAL A 93 20.36 -38.45 45.37
CA VAL A 93 18.99 -37.91 45.54
C VAL A 93 18.84 -36.50 44.98
N TYR A 94 17.72 -36.25 44.32
CA TYR A 94 17.28 -34.92 43.85
C TYR A 94 16.02 -34.52 44.62
N PHE A 95 15.92 -33.25 45.02
CA PHE A 95 14.80 -32.76 45.82
C PHE A 95 13.97 -31.76 45.03
N ALA A 96 12.69 -32.05 44.80
CA ALA A 96 11.73 -31.08 44.29
C ALA A 96 10.83 -30.56 45.41
N PHE A 97 10.64 -29.26 45.45
CA PHE A 97 9.72 -28.59 46.37
C PHE A 97 8.71 -27.78 45.58
N THR A 98 7.44 -28.17 45.66
CA THR A 98 6.35 -27.67 44.82
C THR A 98 5.15 -27.26 45.67
N SER A 99 4.17 -26.58 45.04
CA SER A 99 2.91 -26.20 45.69
C SER A 99 3.07 -25.34 46.96
N GLY A 100 4.13 -24.54 47.05
CA GLY A 100 4.44 -23.69 48.20
C GLY A 100 3.45 -22.53 48.34
N THR A 101 2.82 -22.39 49.52
CA THR A 101 1.77 -21.37 49.75
C THR A 101 2.18 -20.21 50.67
N PHE A 102 3.45 -20.11 51.07
CA PHE A 102 3.96 -19.02 51.94
C PHE A 102 4.04 -17.65 51.25
N GLY A 103 3.90 -17.63 49.92
CA GLY A 103 3.54 -16.45 49.10
C GLY A 103 4.66 -15.88 48.22
N ALA A 104 5.92 -16.05 48.62
CA ALA A 104 7.11 -15.72 47.82
C ALA A 104 8.25 -16.66 48.18
N SER A 105 9.24 -16.83 47.30
CA SER A 105 10.34 -17.79 47.53
C SER A 105 11.11 -17.50 48.83
N SER A 106 11.38 -16.24 49.16
CA SER A 106 12.07 -15.82 50.39
C SER A 106 11.24 -15.87 51.69
N TYR A 107 10.03 -16.44 51.64
CA TYR A 107 9.11 -16.49 52.79
C TYR A 107 9.03 -17.83 53.51
N ALA A 108 9.73 -18.85 53.01
CA ALA A 108 10.14 -20.01 53.80
C ALA A 108 11.48 -20.52 53.26
N THR A 109 12.31 -21.10 54.12
CA THR A 109 13.57 -21.74 53.72
C THR A 109 13.53 -23.25 53.92
N VAL A 110 14.33 -23.97 53.14
CA VAL A 110 14.58 -25.41 53.31
C VAL A 110 16.06 -25.63 53.59
N THR A 111 16.37 -26.35 54.68
CA THR A 111 17.71 -26.83 55.04
C THR A 111 17.70 -28.35 55.12
N VAL A 112 18.67 -29.03 54.51
CA VAL A 112 18.82 -30.49 54.65
C VAL A 112 19.93 -30.80 55.65
N ARG A 113 19.68 -31.72 56.58
CA ARG A 113 20.61 -32.20 57.60
C ARG A 113 20.91 -33.68 57.43
N ALA A 114 22.14 -34.06 57.71
CA ALA A 114 22.59 -35.43 57.79
C ALA A 114 22.14 -36.10 59.12
N PRO A 115 22.23 -37.45 59.25
CA PRO A 115 21.82 -38.18 60.44
C PRO A 115 22.55 -37.81 61.75
N ASP A 116 23.72 -37.15 61.66
CA ASP A 116 24.46 -36.59 62.79
C ASP A 116 24.01 -35.18 63.20
N GLY A 117 23.01 -34.62 62.51
CA GLY A 117 22.48 -33.26 62.71
C GLY A 117 23.24 -32.16 61.96
N SER A 118 24.37 -32.47 61.31
CA SER A 118 25.17 -31.52 60.52
C SER A 118 24.40 -31.06 59.27
N THR A 119 24.72 -29.86 58.77
CA THR A 119 24.05 -29.29 57.60
C THR A 119 24.61 -29.91 56.32
N PHE A 120 23.80 -30.75 55.65
CA PHE A 120 24.12 -31.39 54.38
C PHE A 120 23.86 -30.46 53.18
N VAL A 121 22.80 -29.65 53.25
CA VAL A 121 22.51 -28.56 52.30
C VAL A 121 22.05 -27.33 53.09
N SER A 122 22.74 -26.21 52.89
CA SER A 122 22.43 -24.92 53.50
C SER A 122 21.04 -24.40 53.13
N ALA A 123 20.46 -23.57 54.00
CA ALA A 123 19.16 -22.94 53.80
C ALA A 123 19.01 -22.30 52.41
N ILE A 124 18.00 -22.73 51.64
CA ILE A 124 17.59 -22.14 50.36
C ILE A 124 16.15 -21.62 50.41
N ASN A 125 15.87 -20.58 49.63
CA ASN A 125 14.55 -19.93 49.58
C ASN A 125 13.54 -20.78 48.79
N CYS A 126 12.45 -21.20 49.44
CA CYS A 126 11.53 -22.24 48.95
C CYS A 126 10.03 -21.96 49.18
N GLY A 127 9.63 -20.75 49.62
CA GLY A 127 8.25 -20.44 50.02
C GLY A 127 7.16 -20.49 48.93
N THR A 128 7.51 -20.78 47.67
CA THR A 128 6.59 -21.04 46.55
C THR A 128 6.96 -22.32 45.80
N SER A 129 8.23 -22.46 45.46
CA SER A 129 8.84 -23.67 44.93
C SER A 129 10.36 -23.50 44.95
N CYS A 130 11.09 -24.61 44.96
CA CYS A 130 12.54 -24.65 44.77
C CYS A 130 12.96 -26.07 44.38
N ALA A 131 14.25 -26.28 44.11
CA ALA A 131 14.82 -27.61 43.98
C ALA A 131 16.24 -27.62 44.57
N ILE A 132 16.69 -28.81 44.98
CA ILE A 132 18.09 -29.09 45.27
C ILE A 132 18.54 -30.14 44.25
N ASP A 133 19.44 -29.73 43.38
CA ASP A 133 20.07 -30.58 42.36
C ASP A 133 20.89 -31.72 42.99
N THR A 134 21.08 -32.81 42.23
CA THR A 134 21.48 -34.14 42.69
C THR A 134 22.65 -34.12 43.68
N ARG A 135 22.40 -34.65 44.89
CA ARG A 135 23.39 -34.84 45.94
C ARG A 135 23.64 -36.33 46.18
N THR A 136 24.91 -36.68 46.36
CA THR A 136 25.29 -38.02 46.84
C THR A 136 25.33 -38.00 48.36
N LEU A 137 24.54 -38.87 48.99
CA LEU A 137 24.49 -39.03 50.45
C LEU A 137 25.81 -39.62 50.96
N THR A 138 26.33 -39.11 52.07
CA THR A 138 27.68 -39.42 52.56
C THR A 138 27.72 -40.51 53.64
N VAL A 139 26.59 -40.74 54.32
CA VAL A 139 26.42 -41.72 55.40
C VAL A 139 25.03 -42.36 55.33
N ASP A 140 24.88 -43.56 55.90
CA ASP A 140 23.59 -44.21 56.12
C ASP A 140 22.80 -43.53 57.25
N GLY A 141 21.47 -43.46 57.11
CA GLY A 141 20.57 -43.11 58.22
C GLY A 141 19.40 -42.22 57.82
N THR A 142 18.74 -41.64 58.83
CA THR A 142 17.61 -40.72 58.64
C THR A 142 18.12 -39.29 58.43
N TYR A 143 18.05 -38.81 57.19
CA TYR A 143 18.24 -37.40 56.86
C TYR A 143 16.97 -36.62 57.18
N THR A 144 17.10 -35.33 57.46
CA THR A 144 15.95 -34.45 57.74
C THR A 144 15.98 -33.19 56.90
N ILE A 145 14.82 -32.79 56.40
CA ILE A 145 14.59 -31.58 55.65
C ILE A 145 13.77 -30.66 56.55
N LEU A 146 14.41 -29.63 57.08
CA LEU A 146 13.78 -28.59 57.90
C LEU A 146 13.18 -27.53 56.98
N LEU A 147 11.87 -27.33 57.07
CA LEU A 147 11.11 -26.25 56.45
C LEU A 147 10.79 -25.18 57.52
N ASP A 148 11.32 -23.98 57.30
CA ASP A 148 11.31 -22.85 58.24
C ASP A 148 10.61 -21.63 57.60
N PRO A 149 9.35 -21.31 58.00
CA PRO A 149 8.62 -20.15 57.49
C PRO A 149 9.06 -18.83 58.11
N ALA A 150 9.37 -17.84 57.27
CA ALA A 150 9.87 -16.56 57.75
C ALA A 150 8.83 -15.77 58.55
N SER A 151 9.18 -15.39 59.79
CA SER A 151 8.36 -14.55 60.68
C SER A 151 7.03 -15.22 61.11
N PHE A 152 5.87 -14.59 60.87
CA PHE A 152 4.57 -15.09 61.33
C PHE A 152 3.84 -15.95 60.27
N ARG A 153 4.56 -16.48 59.28
CA ARG A 153 3.94 -17.08 58.10
C ARG A 153 3.50 -18.52 58.32
N THR A 154 2.40 -18.85 57.68
CA THR A 154 1.82 -20.20 57.60
C THR A 154 1.57 -20.54 56.14
N GLY A 155 1.41 -21.83 55.85
CA GLY A 155 1.37 -22.34 54.49
C GLY A 155 1.79 -23.80 54.45
N ALA A 156 1.91 -24.33 53.24
CA ALA A 156 2.33 -25.70 52.98
C ALA A 156 3.40 -25.73 51.89
N LEU A 157 4.14 -26.84 51.82
CA LEU A 157 5.09 -27.16 50.75
C LEU A 157 5.05 -28.67 50.51
N THR A 158 4.94 -29.09 49.25
CA THR A 158 5.07 -30.50 48.86
C THR A 158 6.53 -30.81 48.58
N ALA A 159 7.12 -31.71 49.35
CA ALA A 159 8.49 -32.19 49.19
C ALA A 159 8.49 -33.58 48.56
N GLN A 160 9.17 -33.73 47.42
CA GLN A 160 9.43 -35.03 46.79
C GLN A 160 10.93 -35.25 46.67
N VAL A 161 11.38 -36.40 47.17
CA VAL A 161 12.77 -36.87 47.06
C VAL A 161 12.80 -37.95 45.99
N TYR A 162 13.50 -37.70 44.90
CA TYR A 162 13.74 -38.71 43.87
C TYR A 162 15.05 -39.43 44.21
N ASP A 163 15.02 -40.76 44.20
CA ASP A 163 16.22 -41.56 44.02
C ASP A 163 16.72 -41.36 42.58
N VAL A 164 18.01 -41.15 42.36
CA VAL A 164 18.57 -40.76 41.06
C VAL A 164 19.53 -41.84 40.53
N PRO A 165 19.02 -42.83 39.77
CA PRO A 165 19.83 -43.89 39.17
C PRO A 165 21.04 -43.36 38.39
N ALA A 166 22.05 -44.22 38.19
CA ALA A 166 23.25 -43.88 37.43
C ALA A 166 22.93 -43.24 36.07
N ASP A 167 23.73 -42.26 35.68
CA ASP A 167 23.47 -41.45 34.48
C ASP A 167 23.53 -42.32 33.21
N PRO A 168 22.48 -42.35 32.37
CA PRO A 168 22.46 -43.13 31.14
C PRO A 168 23.63 -42.81 30.20
N THR A 169 24.32 -43.86 29.79
CA THR A 169 25.46 -43.81 28.87
C THR A 169 25.08 -44.41 27.51
N ALA A 170 25.57 -43.81 26.44
CA ALA A 170 25.50 -44.36 25.09
C ALA A 170 26.85 -44.19 24.36
N THR A 171 27.02 -44.92 23.25
CA THR A 171 28.19 -44.81 22.39
C THR A 171 27.74 -44.50 20.97
N ALA A 172 28.32 -43.46 20.38
CA ALA A 172 28.17 -43.09 18.98
C ALA A 172 29.50 -43.28 18.23
N THR A 173 29.42 -43.33 16.90
CA THR A 173 30.58 -43.40 16.01
C THR A 173 30.47 -42.25 15.01
N PRO A 174 31.54 -41.48 14.71
CA PRO A 174 31.50 -40.47 13.66
C PRO A 174 31.10 -41.09 12.30
N GLY A 175 30.13 -40.48 11.62
CA GLY A 175 29.53 -41.02 10.39
C GLY A 175 28.58 -42.21 10.59
N GLY A 176 28.33 -42.61 11.84
CA GLY A 176 27.44 -43.71 12.19
C GLY A 176 25.94 -43.33 12.19
N PRO A 177 25.06 -44.30 12.49
CA PRO A 177 23.64 -44.03 12.72
C PRO A 177 23.43 -43.17 13.96
N ALA A 178 22.29 -42.47 14.01
CA ALA A 178 21.89 -41.70 15.18
C ALA A 178 21.51 -42.64 16.35
N VAL A 179 21.87 -42.24 17.57
CA VAL A 179 21.72 -43.02 18.81
C VAL A 179 20.81 -42.25 19.79
N PRO A 180 19.70 -42.85 20.27
CA PRO A 180 18.87 -42.23 21.29
C PRO A 180 19.49 -42.39 22.68
N VAL A 181 19.39 -41.35 23.50
CA VAL A 181 19.68 -41.40 24.94
C VAL A 181 18.61 -40.62 25.70
N ALA A 182 18.20 -41.10 26.88
CA ALA A 182 17.10 -40.51 27.63
C ALA A 182 17.29 -40.65 29.14
N THR A 183 16.98 -39.57 29.87
CA THR A 183 16.92 -39.56 31.33
C THR A 183 15.48 -39.78 31.80
N GLY A 184 15.31 -40.69 32.76
CA GLY A 184 14.01 -41.10 33.29
C GLY A 184 13.64 -40.47 34.63
N THR A 185 14.56 -39.73 35.26
CA THR A 185 14.36 -39.19 36.62
C THR A 185 15.00 -37.80 36.78
N PRO A 186 14.36 -36.85 37.48
CA PRO A 186 14.93 -35.54 37.78
C PRO A 186 16.36 -35.64 38.35
N GLY A 187 17.24 -34.75 37.91
CA GLY A 187 18.64 -34.73 38.35
C GLY A 187 19.56 -35.79 37.73
N GLN A 188 19.07 -36.65 36.83
CA GLN A 188 19.93 -37.44 35.95
C GLN A 188 20.51 -36.56 34.83
N ASN A 189 21.80 -36.76 34.55
CA ASN A 189 22.45 -36.33 33.31
C ASN A 189 22.46 -37.50 32.32
N ALA A 190 22.84 -37.25 31.07
CA ALA A 190 23.15 -38.30 30.10
C ALA A 190 24.53 -38.07 29.48
N THR A 191 25.19 -39.15 29.03
CA THR A 191 26.47 -39.06 28.34
C THR A 191 26.48 -39.86 27.05
N VAL A 192 27.10 -39.33 25.99
CA VAL A 192 27.35 -40.06 24.75
C VAL A 192 28.84 -39.99 24.43
N THR A 193 29.49 -41.15 24.43
CA THR A 193 30.92 -41.28 24.10
C THR A 193 31.12 -41.57 22.62
N PHE A 194 32.19 -41.05 22.03
CA PHE A 194 32.60 -41.39 20.67
C PHE A 194 34.13 -41.32 20.53
N GLY A 195 34.71 -42.24 19.75
CA GLY A 195 36.12 -42.19 19.37
C GLY A 195 36.32 -41.23 18.20
N ALA A 196 37.38 -40.42 18.24
CA ALA A 196 37.79 -39.53 17.14
C ALA A 196 39.31 -39.42 17.06
N THR A 197 39.84 -39.03 15.89
CA THR A 197 41.28 -38.90 15.64
C THR A 197 41.72 -37.47 15.37
N ALA A 198 43.00 -37.17 15.67
CA ALA A 198 43.59 -35.85 15.48
C ALA A 198 43.44 -35.35 14.03
N GLY A 199 42.94 -34.13 13.87
CA GLY A 199 42.70 -33.51 12.57
C GLY A 199 41.36 -33.87 11.90
N GLN A 200 40.62 -34.87 12.39
CA GLN A 200 39.24 -35.12 11.95
C GLN A 200 38.37 -33.89 12.24
N ARG A 201 37.38 -33.60 11.39
CA ARG A 201 36.34 -32.60 11.68
C ARG A 201 35.05 -33.33 12.03
N ILE A 202 34.35 -32.88 13.06
CA ILE A 202 33.05 -33.44 13.43
C ILE A 202 32.00 -32.36 13.63
N SER A 203 30.74 -32.73 13.44
CA SER A 203 29.58 -32.02 14.01
C SER A 203 28.71 -33.01 14.79
N ILE A 204 27.93 -32.52 15.75
CA ILE A 204 27.03 -33.37 16.55
C ILE A 204 25.62 -32.77 16.49
N GLN A 205 24.70 -33.48 15.85
CA GLN A 205 23.30 -33.10 15.81
C GLN A 205 22.56 -33.71 16.98
N LEU A 206 21.93 -32.85 17.77
CA LEU A 206 20.91 -33.22 18.75
C LEU A 206 19.55 -33.00 18.10
N SER A 207 18.69 -34.01 18.14
CA SER A 207 17.40 -34.03 17.43
C SER A 207 16.33 -34.76 18.24
N ALA A 208 15.06 -34.56 17.87
CA ALA A 208 13.90 -35.21 18.50
C ALA A 208 13.88 -35.09 20.05
N SER A 209 14.32 -33.95 20.59
CA SER A 209 14.42 -33.78 22.05
C SER A 209 13.05 -33.59 22.69
N THR A 210 12.84 -34.18 23.87
CA THR A 210 11.57 -34.05 24.62
C THR A 210 11.70 -33.32 25.96
N TYR A 211 12.88 -32.79 26.32
CA TYR A 211 13.11 -32.10 27.60
C TYR A 211 12.29 -30.80 27.79
N GLY A 212 11.91 -30.14 26.69
CA GLY A 212 11.13 -28.90 26.71
C GLY A 212 11.35 -28.06 25.44
N SER A 213 10.48 -27.09 25.19
CA SER A 213 10.50 -26.30 23.95
C SER A 213 11.47 -25.10 23.97
N SER A 214 11.92 -24.66 25.14
CA SER A 214 12.88 -23.56 25.27
C SER A 214 14.31 -24.03 25.01
N SER A 215 15.17 -23.13 24.53
CA SER A 215 16.61 -23.36 24.41
C SER A 215 17.35 -23.44 25.75
N SER A 216 16.63 -23.41 26.87
CA SER A 216 17.16 -23.65 28.22
C SER A 216 16.57 -24.92 28.86
N ALA A 217 15.89 -25.78 28.09
CA ALA A 217 15.31 -27.02 28.60
C ALA A 217 16.37 -28.09 28.89
N ALA A 218 17.44 -28.14 28.09
CA ALA A 218 18.63 -28.92 28.36
C ALA A 218 19.88 -28.22 27.81
N TYR A 219 21.05 -28.60 28.29
CA TYR A 219 22.36 -28.09 27.87
C TYR A 219 23.26 -29.22 27.40
N ALA A 220 24.06 -28.96 26.38
CA ALA A 220 25.00 -29.90 25.80
C ALA A 220 26.41 -29.33 25.72
N SER A 221 27.43 -30.10 26.10
CA SER A 221 28.84 -29.73 25.94
C SER A 221 29.66 -30.94 25.51
N VAL A 222 30.81 -30.71 24.88
CA VAL A 222 31.72 -31.80 24.48
C VAL A 222 33.02 -31.65 25.25
N VAL A 223 33.44 -32.72 25.90
CA VAL A 223 34.65 -32.84 26.72
C VAL A 223 35.65 -33.76 26.02
N ARG A 224 36.93 -33.40 26.10
CA ARG A 224 38.07 -34.11 25.52
C ARG A 224 38.50 -35.33 26.37
N PRO A 225 39.34 -36.23 25.83
CA PRO A 225 39.98 -37.29 26.62
C PRO A 225 40.77 -36.79 27.83
N ASP A 226 41.29 -35.55 27.79
CA ASP A 226 42.04 -34.89 28.87
C ASP A 226 41.15 -34.30 29.99
N GLY A 227 39.82 -34.43 29.88
CA GLY A 227 38.83 -33.89 30.82
C GLY A 227 38.49 -32.41 30.64
N THR A 228 39.14 -31.70 29.71
CA THR A 228 38.86 -30.29 29.43
C THR A 228 37.87 -30.11 28.28
N THR A 229 37.24 -28.94 28.19
CA THR A 229 36.19 -28.68 27.19
C THR A 229 36.74 -28.59 25.76
N LEU A 230 35.99 -29.15 24.80
CA LEU A 230 36.12 -28.94 23.36
C LEU A 230 35.02 -28.01 22.83
N VAL A 231 33.77 -28.26 23.21
CA VAL A 231 32.61 -27.42 22.85
C VAL A 231 31.91 -26.97 24.12
N SER A 232 31.76 -25.65 24.28
CA SER A 232 31.10 -25.02 25.42
C SER A 232 29.64 -25.44 25.59
N SER A 233 29.12 -25.29 26.81
CA SER A 233 27.71 -25.56 27.12
C SER A 233 26.78 -24.75 26.21
N THR A 234 26.01 -25.46 25.38
CA THR A 234 25.07 -24.93 24.41
C THR A 234 23.67 -25.39 24.79
N GLY A 235 22.75 -24.44 25.00
CA GLY A 235 21.37 -24.73 25.36
C GLY A 235 20.52 -25.17 24.17
N PHE A 236 19.63 -26.15 24.37
CA PHE A 236 18.72 -26.67 23.36
C PHE A 236 17.35 -27.05 23.94
N GLY A 237 16.40 -27.31 23.04
CA GLY A 237 15.04 -27.77 23.32
C GLY A 237 14.51 -28.66 22.20
N THR A 238 13.19 -28.76 22.02
CA THR A 238 12.55 -29.65 21.02
C THR A 238 13.07 -29.51 19.59
N SER A 239 13.49 -28.31 19.18
CA SER A 239 14.07 -28.04 17.86
C SER A 239 15.44 -28.68 17.63
N GLY A 240 16.10 -29.17 18.69
CA GLY A 240 17.46 -29.67 18.63
C GLY A 240 18.52 -28.57 18.51
N VAL A 241 19.75 -28.97 18.18
CA VAL A 241 20.89 -28.08 17.87
C VAL A 241 21.95 -28.85 17.08
N LEU A 242 22.75 -28.16 16.26
CA LEU A 242 24.00 -28.71 15.72
C LEU A 242 25.18 -28.10 16.50
N LEU A 243 26.03 -28.94 17.05
CA LEU A 243 27.28 -28.55 17.72
C LEU A 243 28.46 -28.71 16.75
N GLY A 244 29.39 -27.75 16.76
CA GLY A 244 30.46 -27.67 15.75
C GLY A 244 29.98 -27.00 14.45
N PRO A 245 30.66 -27.23 13.31
CA PRO A 245 31.73 -28.20 13.10
C PRO A 245 33.07 -27.81 13.76
N VAL A 246 33.72 -28.75 14.45
CA VAL A 246 34.97 -28.56 15.20
C VAL A 246 36.05 -29.53 14.72
N ALA A 247 37.31 -29.07 14.70
CA ALA A 247 38.46 -29.93 14.43
C ALA A 247 38.95 -30.60 15.72
N ILE A 248 39.26 -31.89 15.63
CA ILE A 248 39.66 -32.72 16.76
C ILE A 248 41.16 -32.51 17.07
N PRO A 249 41.53 -32.05 18.28
CA PRO A 249 42.91 -31.66 18.61
C PRO A 249 43.84 -32.83 18.94
N GLY A 250 43.32 -34.04 19.14
CA GLY A 250 44.10 -35.22 19.53
C GLY A 250 43.27 -36.50 19.49
N ASP A 251 43.92 -37.66 19.42
CA ASP A 251 43.25 -38.96 19.39
C ASP A 251 42.60 -39.31 20.74
N GLY A 252 41.42 -39.95 20.71
CA GLY A 252 40.85 -40.62 21.89
C GLY A 252 39.32 -40.63 21.94
N THR A 253 38.78 -40.98 23.10
CA THR A 253 37.34 -40.97 23.39
C THR A 253 36.91 -39.60 23.91
N TYR A 254 36.04 -38.95 23.16
CA TYR A 254 35.38 -37.69 23.52
C TYR A 254 34.00 -37.99 24.12
N THR A 255 33.54 -37.10 25.00
CA THR A 255 32.28 -37.26 25.72
C THR A 255 31.38 -36.07 25.50
N LEU A 256 30.23 -36.29 24.86
CA LEU A 256 29.09 -35.37 24.92
C LEU A 256 28.42 -35.51 26.29
N LEU A 257 28.40 -34.44 27.07
CA LEU A 257 27.61 -34.30 28.29
C LEU A 257 26.27 -33.64 27.98
N LEU A 258 25.18 -34.22 28.48
CA LEU A 258 23.81 -33.73 28.33
C LEU A 258 23.21 -33.51 29.74
N ASN A 259 22.81 -32.28 30.03
CA ASN A 259 22.29 -31.85 31.32
C ASN A 259 20.87 -31.26 31.15
N PRO A 260 19.80 -32.00 31.50
CA PRO A 260 18.43 -31.49 31.54
C PRO A 260 18.24 -30.47 32.66
N SER A 261 17.57 -29.36 32.39
CA SER A 261 17.44 -28.25 33.34
C SER A 261 16.43 -28.56 34.46
N GLY A 262 16.92 -28.68 35.69
CA GLY A 262 16.09 -28.86 36.89
C GLY A 262 15.37 -30.21 36.89
N ALA A 263 14.03 -30.18 36.92
CA ALA A 263 13.22 -31.40 36.95
C ALA A 263 12.87 -31.97 35.54
N ALA A 264 13.54 -31.49 34.48
CA ALA A 264 13.30 -31.97 33.13
C ALA A 264 13.76 -33.43 32.96
N VAL A 265 12.91 -34.25 32.35
CA VAL A 265 13.17 -35.64 31.96
C VAL A 265 12.71 -35.85 30.52
N GLY A 266 13.28 -36.83 29.83
CA GLY A 266 13.03 -37.00 28.39
C GLY A 266 14.19 -37.62 27.65
N GLY A 267 14.11 -37.58 26.31
CA GLY A 267 15.12 -38.12 25.41
C GLY A 267 15.70 -37.08 24.47
N VAL A 268 16.78 -37.47 23.80
CA VAL A 268 17.36 -36.80 22.63
C VAL A 268 18.05 -37.84 21.74
N THR A 269 17.93 -37.66 20.43
CA THR A 269 18.61 -38.47 19.42
C THR A 269 19.87 -37.76 18.97
N VAL A 270 21.02 -38.39 19.20
CA VAL A 270 22.36 -37.84 18.95
C VAL A 270 22.96 -38.49 17.72
N GLN A 271 23.41 -37.69 16.74
CA GLN A 271 24.21 -38.18 15.62
C GLN A 271 25.53 -37.42 15.55
N VAL A 272 26.64 -38.15 15.46
CA VAL A 272 27.99 -37.59 15.26
C VAL A 272 28.35 -37.77 13.80
N PHE A 273 28.58 -36.67 13.09
CA PHE A 273 28.97 -36.66 11.69
C PHE A 273 30.48 -36.44 11.54
N ASP A 274 31.07 -37.04 10.51
CA ASP A 274 32.39 -36.68 10.03
C ASP A 274 32.26 -35.56 8.98
N THR A 275 32.74 -34.36 9.29
CA THR A 275 32.53 -33.13 8.53
C THR A 275 33.77 -32.68 7.77
N VAL A 276 34.39 -33.62 7.05
CA VAL A 276 35.42 -33.32 6.04
C VAL A 276 34.88 -32.31 5.03
N ASN A 277 35.51 -31.13 4.95
CA ASN A 277 35.17 -30.11 3.95
C ASN A 277 35.44 -30.66 2.55
N VAL A 278 34.51 -30.41 1.61
CA VAL A 278 34.63 -30.87 0.22
C VAL A 278 35.23 -29.77 -0.66
N THR A 279 36.20 -30.15 -1.49
CA THR A 279 36.85 -29.23 -2.44
C THR A 279 36.48 -29.59 -3.87
N PHE A 280 36.09 -28.59 -4.65
CA PHE A 280 35.84 -28.65 -6.08
C PHE A 280 36.78 -27.69 -6.79
N ALA A 281 37.11 -27.96 -8.05
CA ALA A 281 37.89 -27.05 -8.90
C ALA A 281 37.07 -26.61 -10.11
N THR A 282 37.27 -25.37 -10.54
CA THR A 282 36.73 -24.82 -11.79
C THR A 282 37.77 -23.90 -12.45
N THR A 283 37.48 -23.43 -13.65
CA THR A 283 38.38 -22.55 -14.42
C THR A 283 37.70 -21.24 -14.80
N VAL A 284 38.49 -20.16 -14.90
CA VAL A 284 37.99 -18.84 -15.31
C VAL A 284 37.52 -18.92 -16.77
N GLY A 285 36.25 -18.63 -17.01
CA GLY A 285 35.58 -18.80 -18.31
C GLY A 285 35.14 -20.25 -18.61
N GLY A 286 35.28 -21.16 -17.65
CA GLY A 286 34.76 -22.53 -17.75
C GLY A 286 33.24 -22.61 -17.58
N PRO A 287 32.63 -23.78 -17.88
CA PRO A 287 31.21 -24.03 -17.61
C PRO A 287 30.94 -24.05 -16.10
N ALA A 288 29.70 -23.74 -15.71
CA ALA A 288 29.26 -23.86 -14.33
C ALA A 288 29.42 -25.29 -13.79
N ILE A 289 30.05 -25.44 -12.63
CA ILE A 289 30.16 -26.71 -11.89
C ILE A 289 29.07 -26.82 -10.82
N THR A 290 28.74 -28.04 -10.39
CA THR A 290 27.89 -28.25 -9.20
C THR A 290 28.78 -28.48 -7.97
N ALA A 291 28.73 -27.55 -7.01
CA ALA A 291 29.31 -27.74 -5.68
C ALA A 291 28.21 -28.19 -4.71
N THR A 292 28.45 -29.29 -3.98
CA THR A 292 27.45 -30.01 -3.17
C THR A 292 28.03 -30.33 -1.80
N THR A 293 27.29 -30.12 -0.71
CA THR A 293 27.59 -30.70 0.60
C THR A 293 26.47 -31.67 1.00
N THR A 294 26.85 -32.80 1.59
CA THR A 294 25.95 -33.93 1.90
C THR A 294 25.85 -34.22 3.39
N VAL A 295 26.63 -33.54 4.23
CA VAL A 295 26.72 -33.78 5.67
C VAL A 295 26.44 -32.49 6.46
N PRO A 296 25.61 -32.52 7.53
CA PRO A 296 25.37 -31.36 8.41
C PRO A 296 26.65 -30.71 8.96
N GLY A 297 26.85 -29.42 8.71
CA GLY A 297 28.07 -28.70 9.10
C GLY A 297 29.31 -29.05 8.26
N GLN A 298 29.14 -29.57 7.04
CA GLN A 298 30.19 -29.66 6.03
C GLN A 298 30.20 -28.39 5.17
N ASN A 299 31.38 -27.79 5.01
CA ASN A 299 31.57 -26.65 4.12
C ASN A 299 32.09 -27.13 2.76
N ALA A 300 31.76 -26.37 1.71
CA ALA A 300 32.35 -26.56 0.39
C ALA A 300 33.36 -25.46 0.07
N THR A 301 34.36 -25.80 -0.74
CA THR A 301 35.36 -24.88 -1.26
C THR A 301 35.44 -25.08 -2.77
N VAL A 302 35.33 -24.00 -3.54
CA VAL A 302 35.55 -24.02 -4.99
C VAL A 302 36.82 -23.22 -5.30
N THR A 303 37.84 -23.90 -5.82
CA THR A 303 39.08 -23.27 -6.24
C THR A 303 39.09 -22.97 -7.74
N PHE A 304 39.80 -21.92 -8.13
CA PHE A 304 40.14 -21.63 -9.52
C PHE A 304 41.47 -20.89 -9.60
N ASP A 305 42.29 -21.20 -10.60
CA ASP A 305 43.52 -20.44 -10.85
C ASP A 305 43.21 -19.19 -11.65
N GLY A 306 43.76 -18.05 -11.21
CA GLY A 306 43.63 -16.74 -11.86
C GLY A 306 44.98 -16.06 -12.06
N LEU A 307 44.99 -15.06 -12.93
CA LEU A 307 46.20 -14.27 -13.26
C LEU A 307 46.06 -12.81 -12.83
N ALA A 308 47.16 -12.18 -12.46
CA ALA A 308 47.20 -10.76 -12.12
C ALA A 308 46.70 -9.88 -13.29
N GLY A 309 45.80 -8.93 -12.99
CA GLY A 309 45.15 -8.08 -13.99
C GLY A 309 43.95 -8.72 -14.71
N GLN A 310 43.71 -10.03 -14.57
CA GLN A 310 42.51 -10.68 -15.11
C GLN A 310 41.27 -10.18 -14.35
N ARG A 311 40.15 -9.94 -15.05
CA ARG A 311 38.87 -9.60 -14.42
C ARG A 311 37.98 -10.84 -14.34
N VAL A 312 37.43 -11.10 -13.15
CA VAL A 312 36.51 -12.22 -12.93
C VAL A 312 35.26 -11.79 -12.17
N ALA A 313 34.12 -12.37 -12.52
CA ALA A 313 32.88 -12.30 -11.74
C ALA A 313 32.47 -13.72 -11.35
N VAL A 314 31.75 -13.90 -10.24
CA VAL A 314 31.33 -15.24 -9.77
C VAL A 314 29.82 -15.31 -9.69
N ARG A 315 29.20 -16.22 -10.46
CA ARG A 315 27.76 -16.48 -10.40
C ARG A 315 27.52 -17.78 -9.63
N VAL A 316 26.85 -17.67 -8.49
CA VAL A 316 26.33 -18.78 -7.70
C VAL A 316 24.83 -18.88 -7.96
N ALA A 317 24.32 -20.01 -8.44
CA ALA A 317 22.93 -20.16 -8.88
C ALA A 317 22.31 -21.48 -8.42
N GLY A 318 20.98 -21.57 -8.44
CA GLY A 318 20.26 -22.83 -8.18
C GLY A 318 20.47 -23.40 -6.77
N SER A 319 20.60 -22.55 -5.75
CA SER A 319 20.80 -22.97 -4.36
C SER A 319 19.65 -23.86 -3.87
N THR A 320 19.99 -25.05 -3.37
CA THR A 320 19.02 -26.00 -2.80
C THR A 320 19.03 -26.04 -1.26
N TYR A 321 19.94 -25.31 -0.61
CA TYR A 321 20.08 -25.24 0.85
C TYR A 321 18.89 -24.59 1.57
N GLY A 322 18.05 -23.83 0.87
CA GLY A 322 16.87 -23.18 1.44
C GLY A 322 16.38 -22.01 0.60
N SER A 323 15.26 -21.41 1.03
CA SER A 323 14.67 -20.25 0.36
C SER A 323 15.21 -18.90 0.84
N SER A 324 16.00 -18.88 1.91
CA SER A 324 16.51 -17.67 2.57
C SER A 324 17.98 -17.40 2.25
N SER A 325 18.37 -16.12 2.20
CA SER A 325 19.78 -15.73 2.10
C SER A 325 20.62 -16.10 3.34
N GLY A 326 19.99 -16.44 4.47
CA GLY A 326 20.67 -16.95 5.67
C GLY A 326 20.94 -18.46 5.64
N SER A 327 20.55 -19.18 4.58
CA SER A 327 20.72 -20.64 4.48
C SER A 327 22.12 -21.07 4.02
N LEU A 328 22.81 -20.21 3.25
CA LEU A 328 24.16 -20.46 2.73
C LEU A 328 24.98 -19.15 2.67
N TYR A 329 26.12 -19.17 3.36
CA TYR A 329 27.33 -18.35 3.21
C TYR A 329 28.09 -18.48 1.88
N ALA A 330 28.48 -17.40 1.20
CA ALA A 330 29.58 -17.41 0.23
C ALA A 330 30.59 -16.27 0.47
N SER A 331 31.89 -16.53 0.29
CA SER A 331 32.96 -15.52 0.33
C SER A 331 34.09 -15.86 -0.64
N LEU A 332 34.80 -14.84 -1.16
CA LEU A 332 35.89 -15.00 -2.11
C LEU A 332 37.21 -14.48 -1.52
N THR A 333 38.25 -15.31 -1.56
CA THR A 333 39.57 -15.06 -0.97
C THR A 333 40.68 -15.30 -2.00
N ALA A 334 41.73 -14.48 -1.93
CA ALA A 334 42.91 -14.52 -2.79
C ALA A 334 43.99 -15.53 -2.32
N PRO A 335 44.99 -15.85 -3.16
CA PRO A 335 46.05 -16.81 -2.83
C PRO A 335 46.89 -16.44 -1.59
N ASP A 336 46.96 -15.16 -1.25
CA ASP A 336 47.65 -14.62 -0.06
C ASP A 336 46.76 -14.62 1.22
N GLY A 337 45.52 -15.10 1.11
CA GLY A 337 44.53 -15.09 2.19
C GLY A 337 43.71 -13.80 2.30
N THR A 338 43.90 -12.80 1.42
CA THR A 338 43.11 -11.56 1.47
C THR A 338 41.68 -11.77 0.95
N THR A 339 40.69 -11.32 1.72
CA THR A 339 39.26 -11.45 1.37
C THR A 339 38.86 -10.41 0.32
N LEU A 340 38.61 -10.85 -0.92
CA LEU A 340 38.10 -9.99 -2.01
C LEU A 340 36.60 -9.70 -1.88
N VAL A 341 35.83 -10.67 -1.38
CA VAL A 341 34.40 -10.51 -1.08
C VAL A 341 34.07 -11.20 0.24
N GLY A 342 33.56 -10.42 1.19
CA GLY A 342 33.17 -10.91 2.52
C GLY A 342 31.97 -11.86 2.49
N SER A 343 31.70 -12.50 3.63
CA SER A 343 30.60 -13.45 3.79
C SER A 343 29.25 -12.82 3.39
N THR A 344 28.66 -13.34 2.31
CA THR A 344 27.47 -12.81 1.66
C THR A 344 26.46 -13.93 1.48
N GLY A 345 25.21 -13.69 1.89
CA GLY A 345 24.15 -14.70 1.88
C GLY A 345 23.66 -15.03 0.46
N VAL A 346 23.65 -16.33 0.12
CA VAL A 346 23.17 -16.83 -1.17
C VAL A 346 21.64 -16.99 -1.12
N GLY A 347 20.92 -16.11 -1.81
CA GLY A 347 19.46 -16.17 -1.90
C GLY A 347 18.95 -17.30 -2.78
N SER A 348 17.63 -17.51 -2.78
CA SER A 348 16.95 -18.47 -3.66
C SER A 348 17.09 -18.15 -5.16
N GLY A 349 17.27 -16.88 -5.51
CA GLY A 349 17.66 -16.44 -6.87
C GLY A 349 19.15 -16.63 -7.19
N GLY A 350 19.96 -17.12 -6.25
CA GLY A 350 21.41 -17.17 -6.34
C GLY A 350 22.09 -15.93 -5.74
N LEU A 351 23.34 -15.71 -6.16
CA LEU A 351 24.22 -14.62 -5.78
C LEU A 351 25.18 -14.32 -6.95
N PHE A 352 25.51 -13.05 -7.15
CA PHE A 352 26.49 -12.63 -8.16
C PHE A 352 27.53 -11.72 -7.49
N PHE A 353 28.79 -12.15 -7.51
CA PHE A 353 29.92 -11.28 -7.21
C PHE A 353 30.34 -10.58 -8.49
N ASP A 354 30.15 -9.26 -8.50
CA ASP A 354 30.50 -8.39 -9.60
C ASP A 354 32.01 -8.32 -9.86
N ALA A 355 32.39 -7.86 -11.05
CA ALA A 355 33.73 -8.04 -11.62
C ALA A 355 34.85 -7.47 -10.75
N ARG A 356 35.77 -8.34 -10.34
CA ARG A 356 37.01 -8.00 -9.62
C ARG A 356 38.22 -8.20 -10.53
N THR A 357 39.07 -7.18 -10.61
CA THR A 357 40.43 -7.35 -11.13
C THR A 357 41.26 -8.10 -10.10
N LEU A 358 41.84 -9.24 -10.49
CA LEU A 358 42.71 -10.05 -9.66
C LEU A 358 44.08 -9.38 -9.50
N THR A 359 44.63 -9.45 -8.30
CA THR A 359 45.84 -8.71 -7.89
C THR A 359 47.13 -9.52 -7.98
N ALA A 360 47.03 -10.85 -8.06
CA ALA A 360 48.15 -11.78 -8.06
C ALA A 360 47.85 -13.01 -8.94
N ASP A 361 48.89 -13.73 -9.34
CA ASP A 361 48.75 -15.06 -9.94
C ASP A 361 48.52 -16.11 -8.83
N GLY A 362 47.67 -17.11 -9.10
CA GLY A 362 47.52 -18.29 -8.25
C GLY A 362 46.07 -18.73 -8.01
N THR A 363 45.91 -19.67 -7.06
CA THR A 363 44.63 -20.31 -6.77
C THR A 363 43.75 -19.45 -5.85
N TYR A 364 42.69 -18.87 -6.42
CA TYR A 364 41.64 -18.17 -5.70
C TYR A 364 40.62 -19.16 -5.11
N THR A 365 40.01 -18.79 -3.99
CA THR A 365 39.13 -19.65 -3.18
C THR A 365 37.76 -19.02 -2.96
N LEU A 366 36.71 -19.65 -3.47
CA LEU A 366 35.33 -19.39 -3.09
C LEU A 366 34.93 -20.36 -1.96
N SER A 367 34.74 -19.85 -0.75
CA SER A 367 34.19 -20.61 0.38
C SER A 367 32.67 -20.62 0.33
N LEU A 368 32.07 -21.75 0.68
CA LEU A 368 30.62 -21.98 0.76
C LEU A 368 30.28 -22.60 2.14
N ASP A 369 29.46 -21.91 2.92
CA ASP A 369 29.22 -22.17 4.36
C ASP A 369 27.70 -22.38 4.64
N PRO A 370 27.19 -23.62 4.51
CA PRO A 370 25.80 -23.97 4.81
C PRO A 370 25.50 -23.83 6.30
N GLN A 371 24.38 -23.20 6.67
CA GLN A 371 24.11 -22.91 8.07
C GLN A 371 23.41 -24.08 8.79
N GLY A 372 23.96 -24.48 9.93
CA GLY A 372 23.40 -25.54 10.78
C GLY A 372 23.30 -26.88 10.04
N VAL A 373 22.12 -27.51 10.10
CA VAL A 373 21.89 -28.86 9.55
C VAL A 373 21.64 -28.90 8.04
N LEU A 374 21.79 -27.77 7.34
CA LEU A 374 21.44 -27.65 5.92
C LEU A 374 22.50 -28.30 5.02
N THR A 375 22.04 -29.16 4.12
CA THR A 375 22.83 -29.83 3.07
C THR A 375 22.16 -29.58 1.72
N GLY A 376 22.91 -29.69 0.63
CA GLY A 376 22.41 -29.29 -0.69
C GLY A 376 23.52 -28.99 -1.68
N SER A 377 23.21 -28.14 -2.65
CA SER A 377 24.11 -27.79 -3.75
C SER A 377 23.84 -26.40 -4.33
N VAL A 378 24.83 -25.89 -5.06
CA VAL A 378 24.79 -24.70 -5.90
C VAL A 378 25.53 -24.97 -7.21
N LEU A 379 25.10 -24.31 -8.28
CA LEU A 379 25.91 -24.13 -9.49
C LEU A 379 26.86 -22.94 -9.29
N VAL A 380 28.14 -23.12 -9.58
CA VAL A 380 29.19 -22.08 -9.48
C VAL A 380 29.87 -21.90 -10.82
N GLU A 381 29.84 -20.68 -11.35
CA GLU A 381 30.52 -20.27 -12.58
C GLU A 381 31.45 -19.09 -12.30
N VAL A 382 32.71 -19.20 -12.72
CA VAL A 382 33.69 -18.10 -12.64
C VAL A 382 33.81 -17.49 -14.03
N VAL A 383 33.15 -16.36 -14.23
CA VAL A 383 33.03 -15.68 -15.51
C VAL A 383 34.33 -14.93 -15.82
N ALA A 384 34.93 -15.21 -16.97
CA ALA A 384 36.04 -14.42 -17.51
C ALA A 384 35.49 -13.09 -18.05
N VAL A 385 35.68 -11.99 -17.32
CA VAL A 385 35.13 -10.68 -17.70
C VAL A 385 36.13 -9.99 -18.64
N PRO A 386 35.73 -9.55 -19.85
CA PRO A 386 36.60 -8.78 -20.75
C PRO A 386 36.85 -7.37 -20.19
N VAL A 387 37.64 -6.56 -20.89
CA VAL A 387 37.69 -5.11 -20.62
C VAL A 387 36.31 -4.47 -20.85
N ASP A 388 36.05 -3.35 -20.18
CA ASP A 388 34.78 -2.64 -20.32
C ASP A 388 34.58 -2.10 -21.75
N SER A 389 33.33 -2.13 -22.20
CA SER A 389 32.96 -1.74 -23.55
C SER A 389 33.04 -0.23 -23.69
N ALA A 390 33.92 0.30 -24.55
CA ALA A 390 34.15 1.74 -24.68
C ALA A 390 33.59 2.27 -26.00
N VAL A 391 32.77 3.33 -25.93
CA VAL A 391 32.29 4.11 -27.08
C VAL A 391 32.58 5.59 -26.88
N THR A 392 32.70 6.34 -27.97
CA THR A 392 32.80 7.80 -27.95
C THR A 392 31.52 8.40 -28.54
N LEU A 393 31.09 9.52 -27.95
CA LEU A 393 29.94 10.31 -28.37
C LEU A 393 30.44 11.64 -28.94
N ASP A 394 30.04 11.94 -30.16
CA ASP A 394 30.11 13.31 -30.67
C ASP A 394 28.98 14.12 -30.03
N LEU A 395 29.29 15.31 -29.50
CA LEU A 395 28.25 16.24 -29.04
C LEU A 395 27.39 16.67 -30.23
N ASP A 396 26.07 16.65 -30.04
CA ASP A 396 25.05 16.89 -31.07
C ASP A 396 25.03 15.82 -32.20
N GLY A 397 25.80 14.74 -32.04
CA GLY A 397 25.82 13.59 -32.93
C GLY A 397 24.60 12.65 -32.78
N THR A 398 24.60 11.57 -33.55
CA THR A 398 23.59 10.50 -33.45
C THR A 398 23.80 9.63 -32.22
N ALA A 399 22.73 9.05 -31.68
CA ALA A 399 22.82 8.09 -30.57
C ALA A 399 23.75 6.90 -30.91
N VAL A 400 24.67 6.57 -30.00
CA VAL A 400 25.63 5.47 -30.12
C VAL A 400 25.24 4.34 -29.17
N THR A 401 25.37 3.10 -29.62
CA THR A 401 24.99 1.92 -28.82
C THR A 401 26.18 1.43 -27.98
N ALA A 402 26.15 1.70 -26.68
CA ALA A 402 26.99 1.01 -25.71
C ALA A 402 26.40 -0.39 -25.43
N ALA A 403 27.22 -1.43 -25.38
CA ALA A 403 26.75 -2.80 -25.18
C ALA A 403 27.68 -3.64 -24.32
N THR A 404 27.10 -4.44 -23.41
CA THR A 404 27.78 -5.41 -22.56
C THR A 404 27.43 -6.83 -23.01
N THR A 405 28.45 -7.68 -23.16
CA THR A 405 28.33 -9.02 -23.75
C THR A 405 28.61 -10.15 -22.75
N VAL A 406 29.16 -9.82 -21.58
CA VAL A 406 29.54 -10.77 -20.52
C VAL A 406 29.06 -10.26 -19.16
N PRO A 407 28.52 -11.12 -18.27
CA PRO A 407 28.10 -10.71 -16.92
C PRO A 407 29.21 -9.99 -16.13
N GLY A 408 28.90 -8.86 -15.51
CA GLY A 408 29.87 -8.02 -14.78
C GLY A 408 30.78 -7.18 -15.68
N GLN A 409 30.61 -7.20 -17.01
CA GLN A 409 31.22 -6.20 -17.89
C GLN A 409 30.39 -4.91 -17.83
N ASN A 410 31.05 -3.77 -17.61
CA ASN A 410 30.44 -2.46 -17.74
C ASN A 410 30.61 -1.91 -19.17
N ALA A 411 29.88 -0.84 -19.47
CA ALA A 411 30.16 -0.01 -20.63
C ALA A 411 30.49 1.42 -20.22
N THR A 412 31.23 2.13 -21.07
CA THR A 412 31.62 3.53 -20.90
C THR A 412 31.35 4.27 -22.19
N ALA A 413 30.74 5.45 -22.08
CA ALA A 413 30.53 6.37 -23.18
C ALA A 413 31.27 7.68 -22.87
N THR A 414 32.22 8.06 -23.72
CA THR A 414 33.08 9.24 -23.51
C THR A 414 32.69 10.39 -24.43
N PHE A 415 32.77 11.63 -23.95
CA PHE A 415 32.62 12.83 -24.78
C PHE A 415 33.68 13.87 -24.40
N SER A 416 34.11 14.68 -25.36
CA SER A 416 34.98 15.83 -25.08
C SER A 416 34.13 17.08 -24.85
N GLY A 417 34.52 17.94 -23.91
CA GLY A 417 33.83 19.20 -23.65
C GLY A 417 34.75 20.24 -22.99
N THR A 418 34.25 21.48 -22.88
CA THR A 418 35.00 22.62 -22.35
C THR A 418 34.39 23.21 -21.08
N ALA A 419 35.21 23.89 -20.28
CA ALA A 419 34.79 24.52 -19.04
C ALA A 419 33.65 25.54 -19.27
N GLY A 420 32.56 25.42 -18.51
CA GLY A 420 31.36 26.25 -18.62
C GLY A 420 30.39 25.83 -19.73
N GLN A 421 30.73 24.86 -20.58
CA GLN A 421 29.78 24.26 -21.52
C GLN A 421 28.67 23.52 -20.75
N ARG A 422 27.44 23.50 -21.29
CA ARG A 422 26.34 22.68 -20.76
C ARG A 422 26.13 21.45 -21.65
N VAL A 423 26.03 20.26 -21.07
CA VAL A 423 25.76 19.01 -21.81
C VAL A 423 24.59 18.25 -21.20
N SER A 424 23.57 17.96 -22.02
CA SER A 424 22.47 17.05 -21.67
C SER A 424 22.71 15.66 -22.27
N LEU A 425 22.18 14.62 -21.63
CA LEU A 425 22.34 13.22 -22.07
C LEU A 425 20.98 12.51 -22.14
N ARG A 426 20.78 11.67 -23.15
CA ARG A 426 19.60 10.80 -23.29
C ARG A 426 20.02 9.34 -23.39
N PHE A 427 19.27 8.48 -22.71
CA PHE A 427 19.50 7.04 -22.66
C PHE A 427 18.26 6.30 -23.13
N THR A 428 18.43 5.30 -24.00
CA THR A 428 17.36 4.41 -24.46
C THR A 428 17.81 2.96 -24.28
N SER A 429 17.20 2.22 -23.34
CA SER A 429 17.65 0.86 -23.00
C SER A 429 16.96 -0.22 -23.85
N GLY A 430 17.72 -1.28 -24.16
CA GLY A 430 17.19 -2.59 -24.53
C GLY A 430 17.34 -3.63 -23.41
N VAL A 431 17.65 -3.17 -22.19
CA VAL A 431 18.14 -3.98 -21.06
C VAL A 431 17.39 -3.71 -19.76
N GLY A 432 17.58 -4.61 -18.79
CA GLY A 432 17.10 -4.45 -17.41
C GLY A 432 17.87 -3.37 -16.63
N SER A 433 17.84 -3.49 -15.31
CA SER A 433 18.45 -2.56 -14.36
C SER A 433 19.92 -2.23 -14.68
N VAL A 434 20.18 -0.94 -14.96
CA VAL A 434 21.51 -0.37 -15.17
C VAL A 434 21.66 0.88 -14.29
N TYR A 435 22.84 1.06 -13.72
CA TYR A 435 23.25 2.29 -13.05
C TYR A 435 24.13 3.14 -13.96
N GLY A 436 23.87 4.44 -13.99
CA GLY A 436 24.70 5.45 -14.65
C GLY A 436 25.56 6.19 -13.63
N GLN A 437 26.71 6.70 -14.06
CA GLN A 437 27.49 7.72 -13.34
C GLN A 437 28.19 8.62 -14.37
N VAL A 438 28.33 9.92 -14.10
CA VAL A 438 29.16 10.82 -14.95
C VAL A 438 30.35 11.32 -14.15
N THR A 439 31.55 11.21 -14.71
CA THR A 439 32.81 11.66 -14.10
C THR A 439 33.50 12.72 -14.95
N ASN A 440 34.19 13.62 -14.25
CA ASN A 440 35.06 14.66 -14.78
C ASN A 440 36.37 14.05 -15.35
N PRO A 441 37.14 14.82 -16.16
CA PRO A 441 38.43 14.37 -16.70
C PRO A 441 39.50 14.02 -15.64
N ASP A 442 39.36 14.52 -14.41
CA ASP A 442 40.22 14.21 -13.26
C ASP A 442 39.78 12.96 -12.46
N GLY A 443 38.70 12.30 -12.91
CA GLY A 443 38.09 11.14 -12.25
C GLY A 443 37.10 11.48 -11.12
N THR A 444 36.92 12.76 -10.76
CA THR A 444 35.92 13.16 -9.77
C THR A 444 34.49 13.04 -10.32
N ILE A 445 33.49 12.96 -9.44
CA ILE A 445 32.10 12.70 -9.85
C ILE A 445 31.42 14.01 -10.27
N LEU A 446 30.99 14.12 -11.53
CA LEU A 446 30.14 15.21 -12.02
C LEU A 446 28.67 14.96 -11.69
N ARG A 447 28.20 13.71 -11.86
CA ARG A 447 26.83 13.29 -11.53
C ARG A 447 26.86 11.96 -10.79
N ALA A 448 26.33 11.98 -9.55
CA ALA A 448 26.28 10.82 -8.67
C ALA A 448 25.51 9.63 -9.30
N ARG A 449 25.84 8.42 -8.83
CA ARG A 449 25.32 7.16 -9.37
C ARG A 449 23.79 7.12 -9.30
N TRP A 450 23.11 6.83 -10.41
CA TRP A 450 21.65 6.82 -10.51
C TRP A 450 21.14 5.62 -11.31
N TYR A 451 19.88 5.24 -11.13
CA TYR A 451 19.25 4.18 -11.91
C TYR A 451 18.81 4.73 -13.28
N VAL A 452 19.30 4.15 -14.38
CA VAL A 452 18.96 4.58 -15.74
C VAL A 452 17.66 3.93 -16.18
N GLY A 453 16.65 4.75 -16.43
CA GLY A 453 15.37 4.30 -16.99
C GLY A 453 15.47 3.84 -18.45
N SER A 454 14.42 3.17 -18.96
CA SER A 454 14.39 2.70 -20.36
C SER A 454 14.31 3.81 -21.41
N SER A 455 13.87 5.01 -21.00
CA SER A 455 13.95 6.26 -21.76
C SER A 455 14.28 7.39 -20.77
N ASP A 456 15.53 7.48 -20.35
CA ASP A 456 16.00 8.43 -19.34
C ASP A 456 16.62 9.68 -19.98
N PHE A 457 16.57 10.80 -19.25
CA PHE A 457 17.14 12.08 -19.67
C PHE A 457 17.82 12.78 -18.49
N VAL A 458 19.05 13.23 -18.73
CA VAL A 458 19.85 14.02 -17.80
C VAL A 458 19.83 15.46 -18.26
N GLU A 459 19.21 16.29 -17.43
CA GLU A 459 19.20 17.75 -17.56
C GLU A 459 20.63 18.33 -17.68
N PRO A 460 20.80 19.50 -18.31
CA PRO A 460 22.12 19.99 -18.72
C PRO A 460 23.12 20.12 -17.56
N LEU A 461 24.17 19.31 -17.59
CA LEU A 461 25.29 19.37 -16.67
C LEU A 461 26.25 20.48 -17.14
N THR A 462 26.59 21.42 -16.26
CA THR A 462 27.64 22.40 -16.54
C THR A 462 29.00 21.76 -16.29
N LEU A 463 29.86 21.70 -17.31
CA LEU A 463 31.18 21.07 -17.25
C LEU A 463 32.17 21.98 -16.48
N PRO A 464 32.83 21.50 -15.40
CA PRO A 464 33.74 22.33 -14.62
C PRO A 464 35.14 22.55 -15.23
N ALA A 465 35.52 21.79 -16.26
CA ALA A 465 36.88 21.78 -16.82
C ALA A 465 36.88 21.44 -18.32
N ASP A 466 38.01 21.64 -18.98
CA ASP A 466 38.26 21.11 -20.32
C ASP A 466 38.71 19.64 -20.24
N GLY A 467 38.21 18.78 -21.14
CA GLY A 467 38.73 17.42 -21.30
C GLY A 467 37.69 16.37 -21.70
N VAL A 468 38.04 15.10 -21.47
CA VAL A 468 37.17 13.94 -21.76
C VAL A 468 36.38 13.55 -20.52
N TYR A 469 35.07 13.64 -20.62
CA TYR A 469 34.10 13.22 -19.62
C TYR A 469 33.69 11.77 -19.87
N THR A 470 33.49 10.99 -18.80
CA THR A 470 33.11 9.57 -18.92
C THR A 470 31.75 9.31 -18.29
N VAL A 471 30.85 8.72 -19.06
CA VAL A 471 29.57 8.17 -18.61
C VAL A 471 29.73 6.67 -18.42
N LEU A 472 29.78 6.21 -17.16
CA LEU A 472 29.78 4.79 -16.81
C LEU A 472 28.35 4.24 -16.87
N LEU A 473 28.21 3.03 -17.42
CA LEU A 473 27.00 2.22 -17.45
C LEU A 473 27.28 0.84 -16.85
N ASP A 474 26.64 0.56 -15.73
CA ASP A 474 26.90 -0.58 -14.82
C ASP A 474 25.62 -1.44 -14.71
N PRO A 475 25.53 -2.60 -15.42
CA PRO A 475 24.36 -3.47 -15.36
C PRO A 475 24.32 -4.28 -14.06
N THR A 476 23.17 -4.34 -13.39
CA THR A 476 23.11 -5.02 -12.08
C THR A 476 23.19 -6.54 -12.22
N GLY A 477 24.14 -7.17 -11.53
CA GLY A 477 24.25 -8.62 -11.48
C GLY A 477 24.65 -9.21 -12.83
N SER A 478 24.04 -10.32 -13.23
CA SER A 478 24.31 -10.97 -14.52
C SER A 478 23.45 -10.44 -15.68
N ALA A 479 23.10 -9.15 -15.68
CA ALA A 479 22.36 -8.51 -16.77
C ALA A 479 23.26 -8.26 -17.99
N LEU A 480 22.68 -8.32 -19.20
CA LEU A 480 23.39 -8.22 -20.48
C LEU A 480 22.60 -7.37 -21.49
N GLY A 481 23.30 -6.77 -22.44
CA GLY A 481 22.73 -6.20 -23.66
C GLY A 481 23.16 -4.76 -23.95
N SER A 482 22.29 -3.99 -24.61
CA SER A 482 22.61 -2.68 -25.18
C SER A 482 21.81 -1.50 -24.62
N MET A 483 22.44 -0.33 -24.62
CA MET A 483 21.84 0.97 -24.33
C MET A 483 22.32 1.99 -25.36
N GLY A 484 21.38 2.66 -26.02
CA GLY A 484 21.68 3.84 -26.84
C GLY A 484 21.94 5.04 -25.93
N VAL A 485 23.04 5.77 -26.17
CA VAL A 485 23.42 6.99 -25.46
C VAL A 485 23.59 8.12 -26.47
N GLN A 486 23.07 9.30 -26.17
CA GLN A 486 23.22 10.50 -27.00
C GLN A 486 23.51 11.72 -26.13
N ALA A 487 24.34 12.63 -26.61
CA ALA A 487 24.77 13.83 -25.90
C ALA A 487 24.60 15.08 -26.78
N TRP A 488 24.26 16.22 -26.17
CA TRP A 488 24.11 17.50 -26.87
C TRP A 488 24.87 18.63 -26.17
N SER A 489 25.40 19.57 -26.95
CA SER A 489 25.95 20.83 -26.45
C SER A 489 24.84 21.85 -26.29
N VAL A 490 24.31 22.00 -25.08
CA VAL A 490 23.12 22.81 -24.80
C VAL A 490 23.45 24.31 -24.88
N PRO A 491 22.98 25.06 -25.89
CA PRO A 491 23.26 26.48 -26.05
C PRO A 491 22.64 27.29 -24.91
N ALA A 492 22.95 28.58 -24.80
CA ALA A 492 22.30 29.47 -23.84
C ALA A 492 20.76 29.44 -23.95
N ASP A 493 20.09 29.66 -22.82
CA ASP A 493 18.62 29.68 -22.74
C ASP A 493 18.05 30.85 -23.56
N LEU A 494 16.96 30.60 -24.29
CA LEU A 494 16.38 31.57 -25.21
C LEU A 494 15.64 32.68 -24.48
N THR A 495 15.88 33.94 -24.85
CA THR A 495 15.16 35.09 -24.27
C THR A 495 14.33 35.81 -25.33
N ALA A 496 13.06 36.08 -25.01
CA ALA A 496 12.18 36.92 -25.83
C ALA A 496 11.39 37.91 -24.94
N THR A 497 10.79 38.92 -25.56
CA THR A 497 9.93 39.90 -24.86
C THR A 497 8.57 39.96 -25.53
N ALA A 498 7.51 39.81 -24.74
CA ALA A 498 6.12 39.86 -25.18
C ALA A 498 5.47 41.20 -24.82
N THR A 499 4.60 41.66 -25.72
CA THR A 499 3.64 42.75 -25.47
C THR A 499 2.36 42.20 -24.85
N THR A 500 1.59 43.05 -24.16
CA THR A 500 0.30 42.71 -23.54
C THR A 500 -0.90 42.96 -24.47
N ASP A 501 -0.65 43.15 -25.77
CA ASP A 501 -1.67 43.43 -26.80
C ASP A 501 -2.21 42.16 -27.48
N GLY A 502 -1.80 40.97 -27.01
CA GLY A 502 -2.13 39.69 -27.62
C GLY A 502 -1.22 39.25 -28.77
N THR A 503 -0.15 40.00 -29.10
CA THR A 503 0.80 39.60 -30.14
C THR A 503 1.52 38.30 -29.76
N ALA A 504 1.64 37.40 -30.74
CA ALA A 504 2.27 36.10 -30.55
C ALA A 504 3.80 36.22 -30.43
N THR A 505 4.33 35.80 -29.28
CA THR A 505 5.77 35.76 -28.98
C THR A 505 6.22 34.32 -28.89
N THR A 506 7.09 33.89 -29.82
CA THR A 506 7.53 32.48 -29.94
C THR A 506 8.98 32.31 -29.50
N VAL A 507 9.25 31.24 -28.75
CA VAL A 507 10.58 30.69 -28.52
C VAL A 507 10.65 29.27 -29.09
N THR A 508 11.82 28.84 -29.54
CA THR A 508 11.99 27.53 -30.18
C THR A 508 13.24 26.82 -29.65
N PRO A 509 13.18 26.21 -28.44
CA PRO A 509 14.20 25.26 -27.98
C PRO A 509 14.53 24.23 -29.06
N ALA A 510 15.78 24.28 -29.54
CA ALA A 510 16.25 23.45 -30.66
C ALA A 510 17.07 22.25 -30.20
N VAL A 511 17.55 22.28 -28.95
CA VAL A 511 18.43 21.27 -28.35
C VAL A 511 17.77 20.74 -27.06
N PRO A 512 17.76 19.41 -26.80
CA PRO A 512 17.25 18.83 -25.56
C PRO A 512 17.83 19.48 -24.30
N GLY A 513 16.95 19.97 -23.41
CA GLY A 513 17.33 20.68 -22.18
C GLY A 513 17.68 22.16 -22.37
N GLN A 514 17.52 22.74 -23.57
CA GLN A 514 17.59 24.20 -23.74
C GLN A 514 16.29 24.84 -23.21
N ASN A 515 16.40 25.69 -22.19
CA ASN A 515 15.24 26.37 -21.62
C ASN A 515 14.99 27.72 -22.32
N ALA A 516 13.88 28.37 -21.98
CA ALA A 516 13.54 29.69 -22.46
C ALA A 516 12.87 30.57 -21.40
N VAL A 517 12.97 31.90 -21.58
CA VAL A 517 12.30 32.90 -20.75
C VAL A 517 11.67 33.96 -21.66
N ILE A 518 10.36 34.14 -21.54
CA ILE A 518 9.64 35.25 -22.18
C ILE A 518 9.31 36.29 -21.11
N THR A 519 9.77 37.52 -21.29
CA THR A 519 9.52 38.62 -20.35
C THR A 519 8.39 39.53 -20.83
N PHE A 520 7.61 40.10 -19.92
CA PHE A 520 6.67 41.19 -20.26
C PHE A 520 6.68 42.25 -19.15
N SER A 521 6.39 43.50 -19.51
CA SER A 521 6.19 44.59 -18.55
C SER A 521 4.73 44.68 -18.14
N GLY A 522 4.45 44.91 -16.86
CA GLY A 522 3.10 45.17 -16.37
C GLY A 522 3.07 46.13 -15.16
N THR A 523 1.88 46.62 -14.84
CA THR A 523 1.64 47.57 -13.73
C THR A 523 0.81 46.95 -12.60
N ALA A 524 1.03 47.40 -11.37
CA ALA A 524 0.26 46.94 -10.21
C ALA A 524 -1.25 47.18 -10.40
N GLY A 525 -2.06 46.14 -10.22
CA GLY A 525 -3.52 46.17 -10.42
C GLY A 525 -3.99 45.88 -11.84
N GLN A 526 -3.09 45.77 -12.84
CA GLN A 526 -3.43 45.33 -14.19
C GLN A 526 -3.88 43.85 -14.17
N ARG A 527 -4.85 43.47 -15.00
CA ARG A 527 -5.32 42.08 -15.17
C ARG A 527 -4.74 41.52 -16.46
N LEU A 528 -3.94 40.45 -16.41
CA LEU A 528 -3.40 39.82 -17.62
C LEU A 528 -3.86 38.36 -17.75
N SER A 529 -4.39 37.99 -18.90
CA SER A 529 -4.58 36.58 -19.27
C SER A 529 -3.44 36.10 -20.16
N LEU A 530 -3.14 34.79 -20.12
CA LEU A 530 -2.03 34.20 -20.86
C LEU A 530 -2.52 33.01 -21.67
N ARG A 531 -2.13 32.95 -22.95
CA ARG A 531 -2.44 31.82 -23.84
C ARG A 531 -1.14 31.20 -24.33
N PHE A 532 -1.03 29.89 -24.16
CA PHE A 532 0.09 29.08 -24.63
C PHE A 532 -0.33 28.22 -25.82
N SER A 533 0.55 28.07 -26.80
CA SER A 533 0.38 27.16 -27.93
C SER A 533 1.73 26.78 -28.56
N GLY A 534 1.88 25.55 -29.04
CA GLY A 534 3.15 25.11 -29.62
C GLY A 534 3.23 23.62 -29.92
N THR A 535 4.42 23.15 -30.25
CA THR A 535 4.73 21.73 -30.47
C THR A 535 5.52 21.10 -29.32
N ALA A 536 6.19 21.90 -28.48
CA ALA A 536 7.00 21.43 -27.38
C ALA A 536 6.22 21.43 -26.06
N SER A 537 5.77 20.26 -25.60
CA SER A 537 5.31 20.08 -24.21
C SER A 537 6.37 20.63 -23.25
N SER A 538 5.93 21.49 -22.33
CA SER A 538 6.84 22.26 -21.47
C SER A 538 6.23 22.45 -20.09
N TYR A 539 7.06 22.40 -19.06
CA TYR A 539 6.72 23.03 -17.80
C TYR A 539 6.85 24.54 -17.93
N VAL A 540 5.92 25.26 -17.34
CA VAL A 540 5.88 26.73 -17.37
C VAL A 540 5.67 27.26 -15.95
N ALA A 541 6.31 28.37 -15.61
CA ALA A 541 6.06 29.15 -14.39
C ALA A 541 6.02 30.64 -14.71
N VAL A 542 5.18 31.41 -14.03
CA VAL A 542 5.17 32.88 -14.16
C VAL A 542 5.72 33.48 -12.88
N LYS A 543 6.78 34.29 -13.00
CA LYS A 543 7.45 34.97 -11.89
C LYS A 543 7.14 36.46 -11.85
N ASN A 544 6.96 36.97 -10.63
CA ASN A 544 6.95 38.39 -10.29
C ASN A 544 8.32 39.05 -10.60
N PRO A 545 8.40 40.40 -10.63
CA PRO A 545 9.65 41.13 -10.86
C PRO A 545 10.73 40.89 -9.78
N ASP A 546 10.34 40.45 -8.58
CA ASP A 546 11.24 40.05 -7.48
C ASP A 546 11.75 38.60 -7.59
N GLY A 547 11.24 37.83 -8.56
CA GLY A 547 11.58 36.42 -8.77
C GLY A 547 10.68 35.40 -8.04
N THR A 548 9.73 35.84 -7.22
CA THR A 548 8.72 34.95 -6.59
C THR A 548 7.70 34.45 -7.61
N ASP A 549 6.98 33.36 -7.33
CA ASP A 549 5.93 32.86 -8.23
C ASP A 549 4.67 33.74 -8.20
N LEU A 550 4.30 34.28 -9.36
CA LEU A 550 2.93 34.77 -9.65
C LEU A 550 2.00 33.58 -9.95
N ARG A 551 2.50 32.60 -10.71
CA ARG A 551 1.86 31.28 -10.91
C ARG A 551 2.94 30.20 -10.88
N ALA A 552 2.86 29.35 -9.85
CA ALA A 552 3.80 28.25 -9.63
C ALA A 552 3.82 27.25 -10.79
N ARG A 553 4.97 26.55 -10.96
CA ARG A 553 5.26 25.63 -12.08
C ARG A 553 4.12 24.64 -12.36
N TRP A 554 3.58 24.67 -13.57
CA TRP A 554 2.60 23.71 -14.09
C TRP A 554 3.06 23.12 -15.43
N TYR A 555 2.34 22.12 -15.94
CA TYR A 555 2.64 21.48 -17.23
C TYR A 555 1.70 22.00 -18.33
N VAL A 556 2.29 22.44 -19.44
CA VAL A 556 1.62 22.82 -20.68
C VAL A 556 1.91 21.74 -21.73
N GLY A 557 0.86 21.22 -22.37
CA GLY A 557 0.99 20.34 -23.54
C GLY A 557 1.24 21.14 -24.82
N THR A 558 0.40 20.94 -25.83
CA THR A 558 0.44 21.72 -27.08
C THR A 558 -0.34 23.04 -27.00
N ALA A 559 -1.18 23.24 -25.99
CA ALA A 559 -1.86 24.49 -25.68
C ALA A 559 -2.31 24.56 -24.21
N ASP A 560 -2.45 25.77 -23.68
CA ASP A 560 -3.08 26.06 -22.37
C ASP A 560 -3.65 27.49 -22.36
N PHE A 561 -4.56 27.80 -21.44
CA PHE A 561 -5.05 29.16 -21.19
C PHE A 561 -5.12 29.45 -19.69
N VAL A 562 -4.77 30.68 -19.33
CA VAL A 562 -4.70 31.18 -17.97
C VAL A 562 -5.67 32.34 -17.84
N ASP A 563 -6.71 32.15 -17.02
CA ASP A 563 -7.67 33.18 -16.63
C ASP A 563 -6.97 34.42 -16.03
N PRO A 564 -7.58 35.62 -16.06
CA PRO A 564 -6.87 36.86 -15.79
C PRO A 564 -6.27 36.93 -14.38
N ILE A 565 -4.94 37.08 -14.31
CA ILE A 565 -4.21 37.29 -13.06
C ILE A 565 -4.04 38.79 -12.83
N THR A 566 -4.45 39.28 -11.66
CA THR A 566 -4.15 40.65 -11.23
C THR A 566 -2.69 40.76 -10.78
N LEU A 567 -1.93 41.67 -11.38
CA LEU A 567 -0.52 41.86 -11.07
C LEU A 567 -0.33 42.55 -9.70
N PRO A 568 0.46 41.98 -8.77
CA PRO A 568 0.68 42.58 -7.44
C PRO A 568 1.65 43.78 -7.44
N ALA A 569 2.44 43.97 -8.51
CA ALA A 569 3.50 44.97 -8.58
C ALA A 569 3.68 45.54 -10.00
N THR A 570 4.38 46.66 -10.10
CA THR A 570 4.83 47.22 -11.39
C THR A 570 6.25 46.73 -11.67
N GLY A 571 6.51 46.19 -12.87
CA GLY A 571 7.85 45.77 -13.28
C GLY A 571 7.86 44.75 -14.42
N THR A 572 9.01 44.10 -14.61
CA THR A 572 9.21 43.06 -15.63
C THR A 572 8.96 41.67 -15.05
N TYR A 573 7.86 41.06 -15.48
CA TYR A 573 7.49 39.67 -15.17
C TYR A 573 8.23 38.70 -16.09
N ARG A 574 8.38 37.44 -15.66
CA ARG A 574 9.09 36.39 -16.42
C ARG A 574 8.26 35.12 -16.53
N VAL A 575 8.01 34.68 -17.75
CA VAL A 575 7.46 33.34 -18.03
C VAL A 575 8.64 32.41 -18.32
N GLN A 576 8.97 31.55 -17.36
CA GLN A 576 9.99 30.52 -17.53
C GLN A 576 9.37 29.31 -18.24
N ILE A 577 10.07 28.78 -19.24
CA ILE A 577 9.65 27.67 -20.09
C ILE A 577 10.76 26.61 -20.09
N ASP A 578 10.40 25.40 -19.69
CA ASP A 578 11.29 24.27 -19.39
C ASP A 578 10.73 23.05 -20.15
N PRO A 579 11.24 22.74 -21.37
CA PRO A 579 10.71 21.66 -22.21
C PRO A 579 10.76 20.31 -21.50
N SER A 580 9.67 19.54 -21.55
CA SER A 580 9.58 18.32 -20.75
C SER A 580 10.52 17.22 -21.27
N THR A 581 11.57 16.91 -20.53
CA THR A 581 12.62 15.94 -20.89
C THR A 581 13.37 16.35 -22.18
N TYR A 582 13.60 15.43 -23.11
CA TYR A 582 14.27 15.72 -24.39
C TYR A 582 13.37 16.39 -25.44
N ALA A 583 12.31 17.09 -25.02
CA ALA A 583 11.40 17.79 -25.93
C ALA A 583 12.08 19.01 -26.58
N VAL A 584 11.82 19.20 -27.87
CA VAL A 584 12.27 20.35 -28.68
C VAL A 584 11.12 20.81 -29.59
N GLY A 585 11.17 22.05 -30.06
CA GLY A 585 10.15 22.65 -30.91
C GLY A 585 9.67 24.01 -30.40
N THR A 586 8.50 24.45 -30.87
CA THR A 586 7.99 25.80 -30.57
C THR A 586 7.17 25.85 -29.29
N MET A 587 7.30 26.96 -28.56
CA MET A 587 6.33 27.43 -27.57
C MET A 587 6.03 28.91 -27.83
N THR A 588 4.74 29.24 -27.95
CA THR A 588 4.24 30.57 -28.28
C THR A 588 3.33 31.07 -27.16
N LEU A 589 3.66 32.23 -26.63
CA LEU A 589 2.87 32.97 -25.65
C LEU A 589 2.13 34.14 -26.34
N GLN A 590 0.86 34.30 -26.03
CA GLN A 590 0.12 35.56 -26.18
C GLN A 590 -0.26 36.05 -24.79
N VAL A 591 0.07 37.31 -24.45
CA VAL A 591 -0.36 37.96 -23.20
C VAL A 591 -1.39 39.03 -23.57
N TYR A 592 -2.54 39.04 -22.90
CA TYR A 592 -3.60 40.01 -23.16
C TYR A 592 -3.86 40.87 -21.91
N ASP A 593 -3.88 42.18 -22.10
CA ASP A 593 -4.35 43.14 -21.10
C ASP A 593 -5.88 43.11 -21.04
N VAL A 594 -6.43 42.67 -19.91
CA VAL A 594 -7.84 42.35 -19.75
C VAL A 594 -8.55 43.56 -19.12
N PRO A 595 -9.28 44.37 -19.90
CA PRO A 595 -9.99 45.54 -19.38
C PRO A 595 -11.10 45.14 -18.40
N ALA A 596 -11.77 46.12 -17.81
CA ALA A 596 -12.92 45.88 -16.95
C ALA A 596 -14.00 45.03 -17.65
N ASP A 597 -14.69 44.20 -16.87
CA ASP A 597 -15.74 43.30 -17.34
C ASP A 597 -17.01 44.13 -17.66
N PRO A 598 -17.50 44.20 -18.92
CA PRO A 598 -18.62 45.05 -19.29
C PRO A 598 -19.92 44.64 -18.59
N GLY A 599 -20.59 45.65 -18.01
CA GLY A 599 -21.91 45.52 -17.39
C GLY A 599 -23.03 45.90 -18.37
N TYR A 600 -24.06 45.07 -18.42
CA TYR A 600 -25.26 45.24 -19.21
C TYR A 600 -26.49 45.22 -18.30
N ALA A 601 -27.45 46.11 -18.51
CA ALA A 601 -28.72 46.08 -17.78
C ALA A 601 -29.77 45.29 -18.56
N ALA A 602 -30.51 44.42 -17.88
CA ALA A 602 -31.67 43.71 -18.42
C ALA A 602 -32.91 43.96 -17.55
N THR A 603 -34.07 44.05 -18.19
CA THR A 603 -35.37 44.01 -17.51
C THR A 603 -35.99 42.63 -17.66
N VAL A 604 -36.61 42.13 -16.60
CA VAL A 604 -37.33 40.84 -16.63
C VAL A 604 -38.55 40.97 -17.56
N SER A 605 -38.77 40.00 -18.44
CA SER A 605 -39.72 40.05 -19.57
C SER A 605 -39.45 41.19 -20.57
N GLY A 606 -38.26 41.77 -20.55
CA GLY A 606 -37.80 42.80 -21.49
C GLY A 606 -37.31 42.24 -22.84
N PRO A 607 -36.75 43.12 -23.71
CA PRO A 607 -36.06 42.69 -24.92
C PRO A 607 -34.79 41.87 -24.57
N PRO A 608 -34.32 40.98 -25.48
CA PRO A 608 -33.05 40.30 -25.29
C PRO A 608 -31.87 41.28 -25.20
N VAL A 609 -30.88 40.93 -24.38
CA VAL A 609 -29.63 41.67 -24.19
C VAL A 609 -28.47 40.81 -24.69
N THR A 610 -27.47 41.41 -25.36
CA THR A 610 -26.36 40.68 -25.97
C THR A 610 -25.01 41.09 -25.37
N PRO A 611 -24.62 40.54 -24.21
CA PRO A 611 -23.27 40.65 -23.67
C PRO A 611 -22.21 40.31 -24.72
N THR A 612 -21.19 41.16 -24.80
CA THR A 612 -20.07 41.01 -25.73
C THR A 612 -18.77 41.24 -24.99
N VAL A 613 -17.78 40.40 -25.25
CA VAL A 613 -16.42 40.47 -24.70
C VAL A 613 -15.42 40.44 -25.85
N THR A 614 -14.37 41.24 -25.75
CA THR A 614 -13.45 41.51 -26.86
C THR A 614 -12.03 41.04 -26.60
N VAL A 615 -11.68 40.71 -25.35
CA VAL A 615 -10.35 40.25 -24.94
C VAL A 615 -10.44 38.86 -24.29
N PRO A 616 -9.54 37.91 -24.62
CA PRO A 616 -9.52 36.59 -23.96
C PRO A 616 -9.46 36.67 -22.44
N GLY A 617 -10.38 35.97 -21.77
CA GLY A 617 -10.52 36.00 -20.30
C GLY A 617 -11.28 37.20 -19.74
N GLN A 618 -11.74 38.14 -20.57
CA GLN A 618 -12.68 39.17 -20.13
C GLN A 618 -14.06 38.53 -19.88
N ASN A 619 -14.66 38.79 -18.72
CA ASN A 619 -16.01 38.36 -18.40
C ASN A 619 -17.02 39.49 -18.72
N ALA A 620 -18.31 39.18 -18.72
CA ALA A 620 -19.37 40.18 -18.80
C ALA A 620 -20.43 39.93 -17.71
N THR A 621 -21.17 40.97 -17.33
CA THR A 621 -22.24 40.88 -16.33
C THR A 621 -23.56 41.41 -16.88
N VAL A 622 -24.66 40.71 -16.60
CA VAL A 622 -26.03 41.18 -16.86
C VAL A 622 -26.73 41.39 -15.54
N THR A 623 -27.03 42.64 -15.20
CA THR A 623 -27.74 43.01 -13.98
C THR A 623 -29.23 43.16 -14.24
N PHE A 624 -30.06 42.69 -13.31
CA PHE A 624 -31.51 42.84 -13.38
C PHE A 624 -32.11 42.96 -11.97
N THR A 625 -33.17 43.74 -11.82
CA THR A 625 -33.91 43.85 -10.55
C THR A 625 -35.01 42.79 -10.47
N GLY A 626 -35.13 42.10 -9.33
CA GLY A 626 -36.22 41.16 -9.07
C GLY A 626 -36.72 41.22 -7.63
N THR A 627 -37.85 40.57 -7.37
CA THR A 627 -38.50 40.53 -6.05
C THR A 627 -38.45 39.14 -5.41
N ALA A 628 -38.44 39.08 -4.08
CA ALA A 628 -38.44 37.82 -3.35
C ALA A 628 -39.68 36.98 -3.69
N GLY A 629 -39.48 35.71 -4.04
CA GLY A 629 -40.54 34.78 -4.46
C GLY A 629 -40.90 34.83 -5.95
N GLN A 630 -40.36 35.77 -6.72
CA GLN A 630 -40.52 35.81 -8.18
C GLN A 630 -39.86 34.57 -8.83
N ARG A 631 -40.47 34.02 -9.90
CA ARG A 631 -39.89 32.91 -10.69
C ARG A 631 -39.31 33.48 -11.98
N LEU A 632 -38.08 33.10 -12.32
CA LEU A 632 -37.35 33.62 -13.48
C LEU A 632 -36.86 32.47 -14.37
N SER A 633 -37.23 32.44 -15.64
CA SER A 633 -36.57 31.59 -16.65
C SER A 633 -35.61 32.40 -17.51
N LEU A 634 -34.55 31.75 -18.00
CA LEU A 634 -33.52 32.40 -18.83
C LEU A 634 -33.31 31.63 -20.14
N ARG A 635 -33.33 32.34 -21.26
CA ARG A 635 -33.03 31.79 -22.59
C ARG A 635 -31.74 32.38 -23.14
N PHE A 636 -30.83 31.50 -23.55
CA PHE A 636 -29.58 31.83 -24.21
C PHE A 636 -29.70 31.48 -25.70
N ALA A 637 -29.48 32.45 -26.57
CA ALA A 637 -29.57 32.33 -28.03
C ALA A 637 -28.21 32.54 -28.71
N SER A 638 -28.09 31.99 -29.91
CA SER A 638 -26.87 31.86 -30.74
C SER A 638 -25.76 32.86 -30.43
N GLY A 639 -24.78 32.42 -29.64
CA GLY A 639 -23.53 33.13 -29.38
C GLY A 639 -22.39 32.75 -30.33
N THR A 640 -21.37 33.60 -30.41
CA THR A 640 -20.10 33.31 -31.09
C THR A 640 -19.03 32.73 -30.16
N ALA A 641 -19.25 32.79 -28.84
CA ALA A 641 -18.47 32.10 -27.82
C ALA A 641 -19.34 31.07 -27.09
N SER A 642 -18.75 29.95 -26.68
CA SER A 642 -19.30 29.13 -25.58
C SER A 642 -18.90 29.76 -24.25
N VAL A 643 -19.80 29.73 -23.27
CA VAL A 643 -19.61 30.45 -22.01
C VAL A 643 -20.02 29.57 -20.83
N TYR A 644 -19.33 29.73 -19.72
CA TYR A 644 -19.91 29.45 -18.41
C TYR A 644 -20.82 30.61 -18.00
N ALA A 645 -21.86 30.30 -17.25
CA ALA A 645 -22.79 31.28 -16.70
C ALA A 645 -23.09 30.95 -15.24
N ALA A 646 -23.34 31.98 -14.42
CA ALA A 646 -23.74 31.84 -13.01
C ALA A 646 -24.73 32.96 -12.64
N VAL A 647 -25.74 32.69 -11.82
CA VAL A 647 -26.66 33.72 -11.31
C VAL A 647 -26.33 34.00 -9.85
N LYS A 648 -26.00 35.25 -9.53
CA LYS A 648 -25.69 35.75 -8.20
C LYS A 648 -26.87 36.51 -7.60
N ASN A 649 -27.12 36.26 -6.31
CA ASN A 649 -28.00 37.04 -5.44
C ASN A 649 -27.48 38.49 -5.27
N PRO A 650 -28.31 39.42 -4.75
CA PRO A 650 -27.90 40.80 -4.46
C PRO A 650 -26.79 40.95 -3.40
N ASP A 651 -26.49 39.90 -2.63
CA ASP A 651 -25.37 39.82 -1.69
C ASP A 651 -24.07 39.23 -2.31
N GLY A 652 -24.11 38.86 -3.60
CA GLY A 652 -22.99 38.24 -4.32
C GLY A 652 -22.90 36.71 -4.21
N THR A 653 -23.74 36.05 -3.40
CA THR A 653 -23.78 34.58 -3.30
C THR A 653 -24.41 33.94 -4.54
N ASP A 654 -24.12 32.66 -4.84
CA ASP A 654 -24.76 31.97 -5.97
C ASP A 654 -26.23 31.64 -5.68
N LEU A 655 -27.15 32.24 -6.45
CA LEU A 655 -28.51 31.72 -6.62
C LEU A 655 -28.48 30.47 -7.52
N ARG A 656 -27.63 30.46 -8.54
CA ARG A 656 -27.36 29.31 -9.40
C ARG A 656 -25.88 29.25 -9.76
N ALA A 657 -25.19 28.25 -9.21
CA ALA A 657 -23.76 28.02 -9.41
C ALA A 657 -23.38 27.78 -10.89
N ARG A 658 -22.10 28.04 -11.20
CA ARG A 658 -21.50 28.06 -12.55
C ARG A 658 -21.87 26.81 -13.38
N TRP A 659 -22.55 27.00 -14.51
CA TRP A 659 -22.91 25.94 -15.47
C TRP A 659 -22.43 26.30 -16.88
N TYR A 660 -22.27 25.30 -17.76
CA TYR A 660 -21.85 25.51 -19.14
C TYR A 660 -23.04 25.81 -20.07
N VAL A 661 -22.86 26.80 -20.95
CA VAL A 661 -23.77 27.16 -22.04
C VAL A 661 -22.98 27.05 -23.35
N GLY A 662 -23.47 26.22 -24.28
CA GLY A 662 -22.94 26.15 -25.64
C GLY A 662 -23.42 27.33 -26.48
N ALA A 663 -23.61 27.13 -27.79
CA ALA A 663 -24.14 28.18 -28.66
C ALA A 663 -25.55 28.69 -28.25
N SER A 664 -26.34 27.88 -27.54
CA SER A 664 -27.66 28.23 -27.00
C SER A 664 -28.02 27.38 -25.78
N GLY A 665 -29.07 27.76 -25.05
CA GLY A 665 -29.57 27.03 -23.90
C GLY A 665 -30.84 27.62 -23.30
N PHE A 666 -31.45 26.90 -22.35
CA PHE A 666 -32.56 27.39 -21.54
C PHE A 666 -32.34 27.01 -20.07
N VAL A 667 -32.96 27.78 -19.17
CA VAL A 667 -32.94 27.59 -17.73
C VAL A 667 -34.36 27.65 -17.23
N ASP A 668 -34.84 26.52 -16.71
CA ASP A 668 -36.15 26.38 -16.07
C ASP A 668 -36.30 27.34 -14.88
N PRO A 669 -37.54 27.66 -14.44
CA PRO A 669 -37.77 28.80 -13.57
C PRO A 669 -37.07 28.68 -12.20
N ILE A 670 -36.12 29.58 -11.92
CA ILE A 670 -35.48 29.73 -10.62
C ILE A 670 -36.25 30.75 -9.77
N THR A 671 -36.50 30.43 -8.50
CA THR A 671 -37.17 31.35 -7.57
C THR A 671 -36.14 32.31 -6.96
N LEU A 672 -36.39 33.62 -7.06
CA LEU A 672 -35.53 34.65 -6.49
C LEU A 672 -35.68 34.68 -4.96
N ALA A 673 -34.57 34.50 -4.24
CA ALA A 673 -34.56 34.40 -2.78
C ALA A 673 -34.78 35.74 -2.04
N ALA A 674 -34.54 36.87 -2.70
CA ALA A 674 -34.56 38.21 -2.10
C ALA A 674 -35.07 39.26 -3.10
N THR A 675 -35.40 40.46 -2.60
CA THR A 675 -35.68 41.62 -3.44
C THR A 675 -34.39 42.43 -3.61
N GLY A 676 -33.98 42.71 -4.85
CA GLY A 676 -32.77 43.48 -5.14
C GLY A 676 -32.24 43.31 -6.56
N THR A 677 -31.01 43.76 -6.79
CA THR A 677 -30.31 43.61 -8.08
C THR A 677 -29.53 42.29 -8.13
N TYR A 678 -29.98 41.38 -8.98
CA TYR A 678 -29.29 40.13 -9.30
C TYR A 678 -28.25 40.35 -10.40
N THR A 679 -27.24 39.48 -10.46
CA THR A 679 -26.22 39.50 -11.51
C THR A 679 -26.08 38.13 -12.17
N LEU A 680 -26.33 38.05 -13.46
CA LEU A 680 -25.91 36.93 -14.31
C LEU A 680 -24.48 37.21 -14.80
N LEU A 681 -23.52 36.42 -14.33
CA LEU A 681 -22.15 36.40 -14.83
C LEU A 681 -22.10 35.59 -16.14
N ILE A 682 -21.37 36.10 -17.13
CA ILE A 682 -21.06 35.47 -18.42
C ILE A 682 -19.53 35.39 -18.53
N ASP A 683 -19.02 34.19 -18.78
CA ASP A 683 -17.63 33.82 -18.53
C ASP A 683 -17.13 32.92 -19.68
N PRO A 684 -16.34 33.42 -20.65
CA PRO A 684 -16.00 32.67 -21.85
C PRO A 684 -15.16 31.43 -21.59
N SER A 685 -15.39 30.33 -22.33
CA SER A 685 -14.60 29.12 -22.15
C SER A 685 -13.17 29.28 -22.70
N GLY A 686 -12.23 29.62 -21.80
CA GLY A 686 -10.82 29.80 -22.12
C GLY A 686 -10.57 31.06 -22.96
N ALA A 687 -9.71 30.95 -23.99
CA ALA A 687 -9.35 32.09 -24.86
C ALA A 687 -10.46 32.57 -25.82
N ALA A 688 -11.73 32.27 -25.54
CA ALA A 688 -12.86 32.65 -26.37
C ALA A 688 -13.22 34.13 -26.21
N VAL A 689 -13.64 34.75 -27.32
CA VAL A 689 -14.17 36.12 -27.38
C VAL A 689 -15.38 36.14 -28.30
N GLY A 690 -16.24 37.16 -28.18
CA GLY A 690 -17.48 37.25 -28.94
C GLY A 690 -18.66 37.64 -28.06
N SER A 691 -19.85 37.17 -28.42
CA SER A 691 -21.09 37.52 -27.72
C SER A 691 -22.01 36.32 -27.51
N ILE A 692 -22.98 36.48 -26.61
CA ILE A 692 -24.12 35.57 -26.45
C ILE A 692 -25.36 36.41 -26.16
N THR A 693 -26.53 36.01 -26.67
CA THR A 693 -27.78 36.75 -26.42
C THR A 693 -28.59 36.10 -25.31
N VAL A 694 -29.04 36.87 -24.32
CA VAL A 694 -29.83 36.38 -23.18
C VAL A 694 -31.17 37.11 -23.13
N GLN A 695 -32.26 36.38 -22.93
CA GLN A 695 -33.57 36.95 -22.56
C GLN A 695 -34.06 36.33 -21.25
N LEU A 696 -34.65 37.18 -20.40
CA LEU A 696 -35.20 36.85 -19.09
C LEU A 696 -36.73 36.91 -19.17
N TYR A 697 -37.44 35.93 -18.60
CA TYR A 697 -38.91 35.94 -18.53
C TYR A 697 -39.37 35.83 -17.08
N ASP A 698 -40.30 36.70 -16.69
CA ASP A 698 -41.05 36.60 -15.44
C ASP A 698 -42.06 35.47 -15.58
N VAL A 699 -41.93 34.41 -14.78
CA VAL A 699 -42.73 33.19 -14.93
C VAL A 699 -43.90 33.23 -13.94
N PRO A 700 -45.13 33.52 -14.41
CA PRO A 700 -46.30 33.52 -13.53
C PRO A 700 -46.58 32.13 -12.94
N ALA A 701 -47.56 32.03 -12.04
CA ALA A 701 -48.02 30.74 -11.53
C ALA A 701 -48.43 29.79 -12.67
N ASP A 702 -48.19 28.49 -12.48
CA ASP A 702 -48.52 27.47 -13.49
C ASP A 702 -50.05 27.40 -13.68
N LEU A 703 -50.49 27.34 -14.93
CA LEU A 703 -51.92 27.46 -15.27
C LEU A 703 -52.70 26.26 -14.73
N THR A 704 -53.84 26.53 -14.10
CA THR A 704 -54.79 25.49 -13.68
C THR A 704 -56.16 25.74 -14.31
N ALA A 705 -56.68 24.76 -15.03
CA ALA A 705 -58.00 24.80 -15.65
C ALA A 705 -58.82 23.56 -15.29
N ALA A 706 -60.13 23.70 -15.12
CA ALA A 706 -61.01 22.57 -14.84
C ALA A 706 -61.50 21.91 -16.15
N ALA A 707 -61.80 20.62 -16.08
CA ALA A 707 -62.50 19.84 -17.09
C ALA A 707 -63.46 18.84 -16.43
N ALA A 708 -64.36 18.26 -17.23
CA ALA A 708 -65.23 17.15 -16.84
C ALA A 708 -65.06 16.00 -17.84
N VAL A 709 -65.30 14.77 -17.37
CA VAL A 709 -65.38 13.58 -18.24
C VAL A 709 -66.63 13.70 -19.13
N ASP A 710 -66.49 13.40 -20.43
CA ASP A 710 -67.48 13.69 -21.50
C ASP A 710 -67.86 15.19 -21.61
N GLY A 711 -67.05 16.08 -21.03
CA GLY A 711 -67.30 17.53 -21.00
C GLY A 711 -66.87 18.29 -22.26
N THR A 712 -67.06 19.62 -22.22
CA THR A 712 -66.53 20.52 -23.26
C THR A 712 -65.00 20.52 -23.27
N PRO A 713 -64.33 20.73 -24.42
CA PRO A 713 -62.88 20.78 -24.49
C PRO A 713 -62.30 21.94 -23.69
N THR A 714 -61.25 21.68 -22.90
CA THR A 714 -60.53 22.69 -22.11
C THR A 714 -59.25 23.07 -22.83
N GLU A 715 -59.00 24.36 -23.03
CA GLU A 715 -57.82 24.88 -23.73
C GLU A 715 -56.83 25.50 -22.75
N VAL A 716 -55.55 25.14 -22.86
CA VAL A 716 -54.48 25.59 -21.97
C VAL A 716 -53.45 26.37 -22.78
N ASN A 717 -53.42 27.68 -22.56
CA ASN A 717 -52.61 28.64 -23.32
C ASN A 717 -51.39 29.08 -22.51
N ILE A 718 -50.31 28.28 -22.56
CA ILE A 718 -49.06 28.54 -21.84
C ILE A 718 -48.30 29.67 -22.55
N GLY A 719 -48.51 30.91 -22.08
CA GLY A 719 -47.97 32.10 -22.73
C GLY A 719 -46.50 32.41 -22.44
N THR A 720 -45.93 31.83 -21.37
CA THR A 720 -44.58 32.19 -20.89
C THR A 720 -43.61 30.99 -20.91
N PRO A 721 -42.40 31.14 -21.48
CA PRO A 721 -41.35 30.13 -21.43
C PRO A 721 -41.05 29.63 -20.00
N GLY A 722 -41.18 28.32 -19.78
CA GLY A 722 -40.96 27.67 -18.48
C GLY A 722 -42.17 27.66 -17.54
N GLN A 723 -43.32 28.22 -17.93
CA GLN A 723 -44.59 28.04 -17.21
C GLN A 723 -45.18 26.65 -17.56
N ASN A 724 -45.75 25.93 -16.58
CA ASN A 724 -46.50 24.70 -16.85
C ASN A 724 -48.01 24.95 -16.94
N GLY A 725 -48.75 23.98 -17.45
CA GLY A 725 -50.22 23.94 -17.40
C GLY A 725 -50.76 22.64 -16.82
N THR A 726 -51.90 22.69 -16.15
CA THR A 726 -52.57 21.54 -15.54
C THR A 726 -54.07 21.60 -15.78
N VAL A 727 -54.64 20.56 -16.39
CA VAL A 727 -56.10 20.38 -16.46
C VAL A 727 -56.55 19.43 -15.36
N THR A 728 -57.38 19.89 -14.43
CA THR A 728 -57.91 19.09 -13.32
C THR A 728 -59.33 18.60 -13.62
N PHE A 729 -59.66 17.37 -13.22
CA PHE A 729 -61.00 16.81 -13.43
C PHE A 729 -61.41 15.84 -12.31
N PRO A 730 -62.65 15.90 -11.80
CA PRO A 730 -63.15 14.91 -10.85
C PRO A 730 -63.51 13.61 -11.56
N ALA A 731 -63.10 12.48 -11.00
CA ALA A 731 -63.51 11.14 -11.44
C ALA A 731 -63.58 10.16 -10.26
N SER A 732 -64.34 9.07 -10.44
CA SER A 732 -64.50 8.01 -9.44
C SER A 732 -63.54 6.85 -9.68
N ALA A 733 -63.20 6.13 -8.60
CA ALA A 733 -62.52 4.84 -8.71
C ALA A 733 -63.34 3.89 -9.61
N GLY A 734 -62.66 3.22 -10.53
CA GLY A 734 -63.27 2.34 -11.54
C GLY A 734 -63.68 3.04 -12.84
N THR A 735 -63.81 4.38 -12.88
CA THR A 735 -64.03 5.11 -14.14
C THR A 735 -62.83 4.89 -15.07
N ARG A 736 -63.09 4.53 -16.33
CA ARG A 736 -62.05 4.39 -17.36
C ARG A 736 -62.05 5.62 -18.26
N VAL A 737 -60.89 6.22 -18.52
CA VAL A 737 -60.79 7.46 -19.31
C VAL A 737 -59.80 7.38 -20.48
N TYR A 738 -60.14 8.07 -21.56
CA TYR A 738 -59.18 8.56 -22.56
C TYR A 738 -59.00 10.07 -22.40
N VAL A 739 -57.75 10.54 -22.47
CA VAL A 739 -57.43 11.97 -22.62
C VAL A 739 -56.94 12.19 -24.04
N VAL A 740 -57.69 12.95 -24.83
CA VAL A 740 -57.32 13.35 -26.20
C VAL A 740 -56.76 14.76 -26.17
N LEU A 741 -55.60 14.95 -26.80
CA LEU A 741 -54.90 16.22 -26.99
C LEU A 741 -55.03 16.60 -28.46
N ASP A 742 -55.59 17.78 -28.74
CA ASP A 742 -55.63 18.37 -30.08
C ASP A 742 -55.36 19.87 -30.08
N ALA A 743 -55.35 20.49 -31.26
CA ALA A 743 -55.04 21.91 -31.46
C ALA A 743 -53.73 22.37 -30.79
N VAL A 744 -52.71 21.50 -30.82
CA VAL A 744 -51.36 21.78 -30.28
C VAL A 744 -50.72 22.92 -31.07
N ALA A 745 -50.19 23.93 -30.37
CA ALA A 745 -49.60 25.12 -30.95
C ALA A 745 -48.25 25.50 -30.31
N PHE A 746 -47.49 24.52 -29.81
CA PHE A 746 -46.10 24.72 -29.41
C PHE A 746 -45.22 24.83 -30.67
N PRO A 747 -44.48 25.94 -30.88
CA PRO A 747 -43.85 26.23 -32.17
C PRO A 747 -42.49 25.54 -32.39
N SER A 748 -41.91 24.95 -31.34
CA SER A 748 -40.64 24.23 -31.40
C SER A 748 -40.39 23.45 -30.09
N GLY A 749 -39.82 22.26 -30.19
CA GLY A 749 -39.45 21.45 -29.03
C GLY A 749 -40.64 20.74 -28.39
N TYR A 750 -40.36 19.63 -27.69
CA TYR A 750 -41.41 18.76 -27.21
C TYR A 750 -42.12 19.30 -25.96
N SER A 751 -43.36 18.90 -25.75
CA SER A 751 -44.08 19.05 -24.47
C SER A 751 -44.41 17.69 -23.89
N VAL A 752 -44.05 17.46 -22.64
CA VAL A 752 -44.42 16.25 -21.89
C VAL A 752 -45.83 16.45 -21.34
N VAL A 753 -46.75 15.55 -21.66
CA VAL A 753 -48.10 15.55 -21.11
C VAL A 753 -48.35 14.25 -20.35
N ALA A 754 -48.76 14.36 -19.09
CA ALA A 754 -48.97 13.22 -18.20
C ALA A 754 -50.33 13.27 -17.50
N LEU A 755 -51.07 12.17 -17.56
CA LEU A 755 -52.26 11.93 -16.75
C LEU A 755 -51.80 11.41 -15.37
N ARG A 756 -52.30 12.03 -14.31
CA ARG A 756 -51.94 11.78 -12.91
C ARG A 756 -53.16 11.51 -12.04
N ASP A 757 -52.95 10.75 -10.97
CA ASP A 757 -53.91 10.55 -9.90
C ASP A 757 -54.06 11.80 -9.00
N PRO A 758 -54.98 11.82 -8.02
CA PRO A 758 -55.17 12.96 -7.12
C PRO A 758 -53.99 13.22 -6.16
N ALA A 759 -53.05 12.29 -6.02
CA ALA A 759 -51.81 12.47 -5.26
C ALA A 759 -50.64 13.00 -6.14
N GLY A 760 -50.86 13.12 -7.46
CA GLY A 760 -49.86 13.56 -8.43
C GLY A 760 -49.04 12.43 -9.06
N THR A 761 -49.31 11.16 -8.76
CA THR A 761 -48.61 10.01 -9.36
C THR A 761 -48.93 9.91 -10.84
N SER A 762 -47.91 9.80 -11.70
CA SER A 762 -48.10 9.65 -13.15
C SER A 762 -48.66 8.27 -13.50
N LEU A 763 -49.91 8.24 -13.97
CA LEU A 763 -50.60 7.02 -14.43
C LEU A 763 -50.21 6.65 -15.87
N THR A 764 -49.98 7.65 -16.72
CA THR A 764 -49.47 7.49 -18.09
C THR A 764 -48.99 8.83 -18.64
N SER A 765 -48.12 8.82 -19.65
CA SER A 765 -47.60 10.05 -20.28
C SER A 765 -47.34 9.87 -21.77
N THR A 766 -47.31 10.99 -22.49
CA THR A 766 -46.94 11.10 -23.91
C THR A 766 -46.09 12.34 -24.14
N TYR A 767 -45.45 12.39 -25.30
CA TYR A 767 -44.83 13.59 -25.84
C TYR A 767 -45.74 14.18 -26.93
N LEU A 768 -45.72 15.50 -27.05
CA LEU A 768 -46.11 16.27 -28.24
C LEU A 768 -44.81 16.90 -28.76
N TYR A 769 -44.59 17.02 -30.06
CA TYR A 769 -43.34 17.51 -30.65
C TYR A 769 -43.48 18.81 -31.44
N ASP A 770 -44.58 18.96 -32.19
CA ASP A 770 -44.75 20.06 -33.14
C ASP A 770 -46.17 20.66 -33.14
N ALA A 771 -46.31 21.88 -33.67
CA ALA A 771 -47.60 22.52 -33.86
C ALA A 771 -48.47 21.74 -34.88
N GLY A 772 -49.70 21.43 -34.49
CA GLY A 772 -50.63 20.57 -35.24
C GLY A 772 -50.71 19.13 -34.74
N ASP A 773 -49.84 18.71 -33.81
CA ASP A 773 -49.87 17.36 -33.23
C ASP A 773 -51.21 16.98 -32.58
N GLN A 774 -51.45 15.67 -32.54
CA GLN A 774 -52.55 15.05 -31.80
C GLN A 774 -52.05 13.78 -31.10
N ALA A 775 -52.44 13.59 -29.84
CA ALA A 775 -52.09 12.40 -29.05
C ALA A 775 -53.23 11.99 -28.12
N THR A 776 -53.29 10.70 -27.78
CA THR A 776 -54.30 10.15 -26.88
C THR A 776 -53.64 9.33 -25.78
N LEU A 777 -53.88 9.69 -24.52
CA LEU A 777 -53.46 8.92 -23.35
C LEU A 777 -54.63 8.03 -22.91
N GLY A 778 -54.42 6.72 -22.83
CA GLY A 778 -55.40 5.76 -22.31
C GLY A 778 -55.71 4.58 -23.24
N PRO A 779 -56.69 3.73 -22.89
CA PRO A 779 -57.68 3.95 -21.84
C PRO A 779 -57.19 3.52 -20.45
N VAL A 780 -57.07 4.46 -19.51
CA VAL A 780 -56.65 4.20 -18.12
C VAL A 780 -57.87 3.99 -17.23
N THR A 781 -57.90 2.91 -16.46
CA THR A 781 -58.87 2.74 -15.37
C THR A 781 -58.33 3.45 -14.13
N LEU A 782 -59.08 4.42 -13.61
CA LEU A 782 -58.67 5.23 -12.47
C LEU A 782 -58.88 4.45 -11.16
N ALA A 783 -57.82 4.28 -10.38
CA ALA A 783 -57.85 3.43 -9.17
C ALA A 783 -58.44 4.13 -7.93
N THR A 784 -58.55 5.45 -7.95
CA THR A 784 -58.95 6.30 -6.82
C THR A 784 -60.09 7.22 -7.21
N THR A 785 -60.92 7.61 -6.24
CA THR A 785 -61.90 8.70 -6.42
C THR A 785 -61.23 10.02 -6.06
N GLY A 786 -61.33 11.04 -6.91
CA GLY A 786 -60.84 12.38 -6.62
C GLY A 786 -60.53 13.22 -7.87
N THR A 787 -59.90 14.37 -7.63
CA THR A 787 -59.49 15.32 -8.68
C THR A 787 -58.18 14.85 -9.32
N HIS A 788 -58.30 14.22 -10.49
CA HIS A 788 -57.19 13.79 -11.33
C HIS A 788 -56.62 14.99 -12.11
N GLN A 789 -55.41 14.84 -12.66
CA GLN A 789 -54.69 15.94 -13.29
C GLN A 789 -54.10 15.52 -14.65
N VAL A 790 -54.12 16.42 -15.64
CA VAL A 790 -53.36 16.30 -16.89
C VAL A 790 -52.34 17.43 -16.90
N THR A 791 -51.10 17.13 -16.52
CA THR A 791 -50.00 18.12 -16.45
C THR A 791 -49.30 18.21 -17.80
N ILE A 792 -49.06 19.43 -18.28
CA ILE A 792 -48.42 19.80 -19.54
C ILE A 792 -47.17 20.62 -19.21
N ASN A 793 -45.99 20.12 -19.59
CA ASN A 793 -44.69 20.75 -19.37
C ASN A 793 -43.98 20.91 -20.74
N PRO A 794 -43.92 22.13 -21.30
CA PRO A 794 -43.17 22.43 -22.51
C PRO A 794 -41.66 22.48 -22.25
N SER A 795 -40.87 21.81 -23.09
CA SER A 795 -39.41 21.79 -22.94
C SER A 795 -38.76 23.09 -23.43
N GLY A 796 -37.74 23.53 -22.69
CA GLY A 796 -36.95 24.70 -23.06
C GLY A 796 -37.80 25.98 -23.12
N SER A 797 -37.47 26.87 -24.05
CA SER A 797 -38.18 28.14 -24.20
C SER A 797 -39.50 28.04 -24.99
N SER A 798 -40.18 26.88 -24.95
CA SER A 798 -41.42 26.68 -25.71
C SER A 798 -42.63 27.25 -24.97
N ALA A 799 -43.52 27.90 -25.72
CA ALA A 799 -44.75 28.52 -25.24
C ALA A 799 -45.80 28.38 -26.35
N GLY A 800 -47.06 28.13 -25.99
CA GLY A 800 -48.09 27.74 -26.94
C GLY A 800 -49.33 27.14 -26.28
N ALA A 801 -50.25 26.65 -27.12
CA ALA A 801 -51.52 26.09 -26.70
C ALA A 801 -51.57 24.56 -26.79
N VAL A 802 -52.41 23.93 -25.97
CA VAL A 802 -52.96 22.59 -26.22
C VAL A 802 -54.39 22.51 -25.72
N ARG A 803 -55.25 21.82 -26.47
CA ARG A 803 -56.63 21.55 -26.08
C ARG A 803 -56.78 20.10 -25.60
N VAL A 804 -57.39 19.95 -24.43
CA VAL A 804 -57.55 18.69 -23.72
C VAL A 804 -59.03 18.31 -23.72
N ARG A 805 -59.35 17.07 -24.08
CA ARG A 805 -60.67 16.45 -23.95
C ARG A 805 -60.55 15.16 -23.15
N ILE A 806 -61.52 14.91 -22.28
CA ILE A 806 -61.52 13.72 -21.40
C ILE A 806 -62.82 12.98 -21.65
N PHE A 807 -62.73 11.72 -22.08
CA PHE A 807 -63.87 10.91 -22.48
C PHE A 807 -64.02 9.68 -21.58
N ASP A 808 -65.27 9.31 -21.27
CA ASP A 808 -65.56 8.07 -20.57
C ASP A 808 -65.38 6.87 -21.52
N ALA A 809 -64.48 5.96 -21.13
CA ALA A 809 -64.14 4.73 -21.84
C ALA A 809 -64.78 3.48 -21.21
N THR A 810 -65.69 3.65 -20.25
CA THR A 810 -66.31 2.56 -19.47
C THR A 810 -67.38 1.80 -20.28
N ALA A 811 -67.92 2.39 -21.36
CA ALA A 811 -68.83 1.71 -22.29
C ALA A 811 -68.65 2.17 -23.76
N PRO A 812 -68.69 1.26 -24.76
CA PRO A 812 -68.51 1.61 -26.18
C PRO A 812 -69.77 2.20 -26.83
N ARG A 813 -69.61 3.15 -27.78
CA ARG A 813 -70.72 3.78 -28.54
C ARG A 813 -70.55 3.64 -30.08
N PRO A 814 -71.65 3.50 -30.87
CA PRO A 814 -71.61 3.31 -32.33
C PRO A 814 -71.70 4.61 -33.17
N CYS A 815 -71.30 4.56 -34.45
CA CYS A 815 -71.13 5.71 -35.35
C CYS A 815 -72.28 5.95 -36.37
N ARG A 816 -72.32 7.14 -37.01
CA ARG A 816 -73.22 7.54 -38.13
C ARG A 816 -72.50 8.46 -39.16
N SER A 817 -73.03 8.61 -40.38
CA SER A 817 -72.39 9.31 -41.52
C SER A 817 -73.35 10.12 -42.43
N ARG A 818 -72.84 11.04 -43.28
CA ARG A 818 -73.63 11.84 -44.29
C ARG A 818 -72.82 12.30 -45.54
N ARG A 819 -73.46 13.04 -46.48
CA ARG A 819 -73.05 13.31 -47.92
C ARG A 819 -73.16 14.82 -48.29
N ALA A 820 -72.78 15.35 -49.48
CA ALA A 820 -71.69 15.16 -50.48
C ALA A 820 -71.96 16.05 -51.75
N ALA A 821 -70.96 16.47 -52.56
CA ALA A 821 -71.13 17.31 -53.77
C ALA A 821 -70.13 17.02 -54.95
N ARG A 822 -70.17 17.81 -56.06
CA ARG A 822 -69.56 17.58 -57.43
C ARG A 822 -69.52 18.92 -58.25
N PRO A 823 -69.05 19.04 -59.54
CA PRO A 823 -68.04 18.29 -60.38
C PRO A 823 -67.15 19.14 -61.38
N PHE A 824 -66.26 18.47 -62.17
CA PHE A 824 -65.67 18.82 -63.51
C PHE A 824 -64.55 19.91 -63.67
N PRO A 825 -63.74 19.94 -64.78
CA PRO A 825 -63.45 18.97 -65.87
C PRO A 825 -61.92 18.69 -66.14
N SER A 826 -61.56 18.10 -67.31
CA SER A 826 -60.29 17.42 -67.66
C SER A 826 -59.30 18.18 -68.59
N PRO A 827 -58.08 17.64 -68.82
CA PRO A 827 -57.43 17.65 -70.16
C PRO A 827 -56.86 16.26 -70.64
N PRO A 828 -56.46 16.10 -71.93
CA PRO A 828 -56.18 14.80 -72.60
C PRO A 828 -54.66 14.49 -72.87
N PRO A 829 -54.30 13.31 -73.48
CA PRO A 829 -52.91 12.80 -73.51
C PRO A 829 -52.18 12.88 -74.87
N GLY A 830 -50.86 12.57 -74.88
CA GLY A 830 -50.00 12.42 -76.07
C GLY A 830 -48.81 11.46 -75.86
N ARG A 831 -48.22 10.89 -76.94
CA ARG A 831 -47.26 9.77 -76.86
C ARG A 831 -46.01 9.90 -77.76
N ALA A 832 -44.86 9.51 -77.18
CA ALA A 832 -43.70 8.80 -77.78
C ALA A 832 -42.94 9.35 -79.01
N ARG A 833 -41.59 9.43 -78.88
CA ARG A 833 -40.61 8.63 -79.67
C ARG A 833 -39.15 8.83 -79.17
N SER A 834 -38.27 7.92 -79.58
CA SER A 834 -36.79 7.94 -79.44
C SER A 834 -36.18 7.72 -80.86
N PRO A 835 -34.85 7.53 -81.11
CA PRO A 835 -33.67 7.41 -80.22
C PRO A 835 -32.33 8.07 -80.72
N ARG A 836 -31.22 7.82 -79.99
CA ARG A 836 -29.78 7.65 -80.41
C ARG A 836 -28.72 8.62 -79.83
N ARG A 837 -27.65 7.99 -79.29
CA ARG A 837 -26.16 8.22 -79.37
C ARG A 837 -25.64 9.62 -79.85
N ARG A 838 -24.48 10.14 -79.39
CA ARG A 838 -23.19 9.49 -79.02
C ARG A 838 -22.28 10.42 -78.15
N SER A 839 -21.22 9.88 -77.52
CA SER A 839 -20.18 10.60 -76.73
C SER A 839 -19.00 11.13 -77.58
N PRO A 840 -18.04 11.94 -77.05
CA PRO A 840 -16.91 11.52 -76.16
C PRO A 840 -16.93 12.22 -74.76
N GLY A 841 -15.98 12.11 -73.80
CA GLY A 841 -14.66 11.43 -73.66
C GLY A 841 -13.52 12.43 -73.31
N ARG A 842 -12.44 12.16 -72.54
CA ARG A 842 -11.99 10.99 -71.72
C ARG A 842 -10.67 11.28 -70.94
N SER A 843 -10.58 10.97 -69.63
CA SER A 843 -9.34 10.66 -68.85
C SER A 843 -9.75 10.16 -67.44
N ALA A 844 -9.37 8.99 -66.88
CA ALA A 844 -8.05 8.34 -66.63
C ALA A 844 -7.31 8.95 -65.42
N SER A 845 -6.75 8.20 -64.45
CA SER A 845 -6.57 6.73 -64.20
C SER A 845 -6.71 6.42 -62.69
N GLY A 846 -7.13 5.23 -62.22
CA GLY A 846 -6.30 4.00 -61.98
C GLY A 846 -5.61 4.02 -60.59
N SER A 847 -5.36 2.95 -59.83
CA SER A 847 -5.60 1.49 -59.92
C SER A 847 -4.97 0.84 -58.65
N ALA A 848 -5.37 -0.30 -58.04
CA ALA A 848 -6.49 -1.24 -58.20
C ALA A 848 -6.64 -2.08 -56.88
N SER A 849 -6.99 -3.38 -56.92
CA SER A 849 -7.00 -4.32 -55.77
C SER A 849 -6.22 -5.61 -56.07
N TRP A 850 -5.90 -6.43 -55.06
CA TRP A 850 -5.86 -7.91 -55.14
C TRP A 850 -5.92 -8.55 -53.73
N TYR A 851 -6.43 -9.80 -53.68
CA TYR A 851 -6.43 -10.71 -52.53
C TYR A 851 -5.80 -12.04 -52.99
N PRO A 852 -5.14 -12.79 -52.10
CA PRO A 852 -5.45 -14.23 -52.01
C PRO A 852 -5.59 -14.72 -50.57
N ALA A 853 -5.94 -16.00 -50.38
CA ALA A 853 -6.24 -16.59 -49.07
C ALA A 853 -5.70 -18.03 -48.94
N ARG A 854 -5.76 -18.58 -47.71
CA ARG A 854 -5.33 -19.92 -47.24
C ARG A 854 -3.81 -20.01 -46.87
N THR A 855 -3.37 -20.79 -45.86
CA THR A 855 -4.08 -21.76 -44.99
C THR A 855 -3.44 -21.94 -43.59
N SER A 856 -4.30 -22.06 -42.56
CA SER A 856 -4.19 -22.91 -41.34
C SER A 856 -2.86 -23.18 -40.59
N SER A 857 -2.86 -22.91 -39.27
CA SER A 857 -2.49 -23.89 -38.22
C SER A 857 -3.16 -23.57 -36.87
N ARG A 858 -3.11 -24.50 -35.91
CA ARG A 858 -3.70 -24.38 -34.54
C ARG A 858 -2.63 -24.04 -33.49
N ALA A 859 -3.02 -23.33 -32.42
CA ALA A 859 -2.66 -23.69 -31.03
C ALA A 859 -3.54 -22.96 -29.99
N ARG A 860 -3.69 -23.54 -28.79
CA ARG A 860 -4.30 -22.92 -27.59
C ARG A 860 -3.20 -22.42 -26.63
N ARG A 861 -3.51 -21.41 -25.81
CA ARG A 861 -3.35 -21.46 -24.33
C ARG A 861 -4.09 -20.28 -23.65
N GLN A 862 -4.58 -20.50 -22.43
CA GLN A 862 -5.04 -19.46 -21.49
C GLN A 862 -3.89 -19.07 -20.54
N PRO A 863 -4.01 -17.97 -19.78
CA PRO A 863 -4.46 -18.07 -18.36
C PRO A 863 -5.32 -16.85 -17.92
N PRO A 864 -5.56 -16.61 -16.61
CA PRO A 864 -6.31 -17.41 -15.64
C PRO A 864 -7.61 -16.68 -15.19
N THR A 865 -8.26 -17.06 -14.07
CA THR A 865 -9.62 -16.58 -13.71
C THR A 865 -9.87 -16.27 -12.21
N TRP A 866 -10.78 -15.32 -11.96
CA TRP A 866 -11.49 -15.00 -10.69
C TRP A 866 -10.68 -14.31 -9.55
N PRO A 867 -11.33 -13.63 -8.57
CA PRO A 867 -12.78 -13.50 -8.31
C PRO A 867 -13.38 -12.07 -8.41
N ARG A 868 -14.66 -11.94 -8.03
CA ARG A 868 -15.62 -10.86 -8.36
C ARG A 868 -15.64 -9.68 -7.39
N SER A 869 -16.04 -8.50 -7.89
CA SER A 869 -16.94 -7.55 -7.21
C SER A 869 -17.85 -6.86 -8.27
N SER A 870 -19.07 -6.46 -7.91
CA SER A 870 -20.14 -6.16 -8.88
C SER A 870 -20.55 -4.68 -8.98
N PRO A 871 -20.73 -4.14 -10.20
CA PRO A 871 -21.60 -3.00 -10.49
C PRO A 871 -22.94 -3.42 -11.16
N PRO A 872 -23.96 -2.53 -11.23
CA PRO A 872 -25.29 -2.83 -11.81
C PRO A 872 -25.32 -2.82 -13.35
N PRO A 873 -26.36 -3.42 -13.98
CA PRO A 873 -26.40 -3.68 -15.43
C PRO A 873 -26.85 -2.47 -16.29
N ALA A 874 -26.38 -2.46 -17.54
CA ALA A 874 -26.80 -1.51 -18.57
C ALA A 874 -28.17 -1.86 -19.22
N SER A 875 -28.82 -0.86 -19.80
CA SER A 875 -30.15 -0.98 -20.42
C SER A 875 -30.14 -1.81 -21.71
N PRO A 876 -31.20 -2.59 -22.00
CA PRO A 876 -31.28 -3.43 -23.20
C PRO A 876 -31.66 -2.64 -24.47
N SER A 877 -31.36 -3.25 -25.63
CA SER A 877 -31.59 -2.74 -26.98
C SER A 877 -33.06 -2.51 -27.35
N THR A 878 -33.30 -1.51 -28.20
CA THR A 878 -34.60 -1.21 -28.81
C THR A 878 -35.13 -2.36 -29.69
N PRO A 879 -36.41 -2.78 -29.56
CA PRO A 879 -37.07 -3.65 -30.52
C PRO A 879 -37.36 -2.93 -31.84
N GLY A 880 -37.39 -3.67 -32.96
CA GLY A 880 -37.85 -3.17 -34.25
C GLY A 880 -39.37 -2.97 -34.32
N PRO A 881 -39.88 -2.15 -35.27
CA PRO A 881 -41.30 -1.83 -35.36
C PRO A 881 -42.15 -3.04 -35.80
N PRO A 882 -43.27 -3.36 -35.12
CA PRO A 882 -44.14 -4.46 -35.50
C PRO A 882 -44.97 -4.15 -36.75
N THR A 883 -45.23 -5.18 -37.55
CA THR A 883 -45.98 -5.10 -38.81
C THR A 883 -47.47 -4.81 -38.61
N ARG A 884 -48.04 -3.89 -39.40
CA ARG A 884 -49.50 -3.68 -39.49
C ARG A 884 -50.20 -4.89 -40.15
N PRO A 885 -51.27 -5.45 -39.58
CA PRO A 885 -52.22 -6.27 -40.33
C PRO A 885 -53.12 -5.39 -41.23
N GLN A 886 -53.51 -5.91 -42.40
CA GLN A 886 -54.51 -5.28 -43.28
C GLN A 886 -55.84 -6.03 -43.23
N THR A 887 -56.86 -5.41 -42.63
CA THR A 887 -58.32 -5.51 -42.95
C THR A 887 -59.06 -4.51 -42.06
N GLY A 888 -60.05 -3.72 -42.51
CA GLY A 888 -60.46 -3.40 -43.88
C GLY A 888 -61.97 -3.13 -44.00
N CYS A 889 -62.42 -1.86 -44.00
CA CYS A 889 -63.74 -1.47 -44.54
C CYS A 889 -63.92 0.05 -44.78
N TRP A 890 -63.78 0.46 -46.05
CA TRP A 890 -64.55 1.47 -46.79
C TRP A 890 -65.09 2.78 -46.15
N ALA A 891 -64.56 3.90 -46.66
CA ALA A 891 -65.26 5.14 -47.06
C ALA A 891 -65.91 6.03 -45.96
N ARG A 892 -66.01 7.36 -46.15
CA ARG A 892 -65.95 8.15 -47.39
C ARG A 892 -65.43 9.57 -47.16
#